data_AF-E0S304-F1
#
_entry.id   AF-E0S304-F1
#
_cell.length_a   1.000
_cell.length_b   1.000
_cell.length_c   1.000
_cell.angle_alpha   90.00
_cell.angle_beta   90.00
_cell.angle_gamma   90.00
#
_symmetry.space_group_name_H-M   'P 1'
#
loop_
_entity.id
_entity.type
_entity.pdbx_description
1 polymer ?
#
loop_
_entity_poly.entity_id
_entity_poly.type
_entity_poly.pdbx_seq_one_letter_code
_entity_poly.pdbx_strand_id
1 'polypeptide(L)'
;MDNKIRVTVYRGSEQIGGCCTEISYKDTRIAIDFGSPLPEDDAKELDVIGLTKGKSAFDAVLFTHYHGDHVGEIGRINSDIPVYMGGFAKDVIAAYKGYNPHFFADVDIDRIDELVAGNEITIGSLRIMPILSDHSAAESFMFLIQADNFQILHTGDFRLHGLYREELLSSVKKLGKIDLLITEGTTLSRKENANKAYTEEVVEEFMRNCVYENKYCFTILSSTNFDRFKDISDSVDRYRMDNYPRGKYFVIDEFQKSLFEIAEKRLPDRYLFRTKTTYGKNIDAGMEDKGFIMMIRASKADHEALLRKYLEEYPEKTVLIYSMWSGYMKKGKLKELTDMARTKGCLRVIHSSGHVTKHDLESFIEMVESEKVIVIHTEKSEGLDNLKNQISIEDGETKEFDGRYMDKLRLSKKITRDDSGNCVILKLNGKTIKEDNMQTASNAFEGWACAIRAKENKEVVLDVDKETISEICLNDSEYTAAGNGHICRFLYRVIKFQEQYKWFSLTENLKGIVKDFNDYLSKKDISFVNNPPTKDAEDNSNKENLIESKLAEKQKLREIIGDTIDSDVYRQLPVGLFVNEKSKDNAIFTCGHSAIDLWSIKDDTISIVELKAKNRMIGIITEIFFYVNYMNDFISPRSQYRFEFAKPLKYSQDSDDRGYSKLYDSTKNEEIKKVVGIMLADDEDGFHTYIDQSVIDVMNDNEAKLKYMRAMYHITDFSIIKSKKEN
;
A
#
# COMPACT_ATOMS: atom_id res chain seq x y z
N MET A 1 2.92 23.33 19.93
CA MET A 1 2.17 22.10 20.23
C MET A 1 3.15 20.95 20.19
N ASP A 2 2.98 19.98 21.08
CA ASP A 2 3.80 18.78 21.10
C ASP A 2 3.44 17.92 19.89
N ASN A 3 4.39 17.73 18.97
CA ASN A 3 4.19 16.99 17.73
C ASN A 3 4.71 15.55 17.85
N LYS A 4 4.85 15.01 19.08
CA LYS A 4 5.21 13.62 19.27
C LYS A 4 4.00 12.71 19.14
N ILE A 5 4.14 11.64 18.39
CA ILE A 5 3.25 10.49 18.44
C ILE A 5 3.67 9.69 19.67
N ARG A 6 2.71 9.24 20.47
CA ARG A 6 2.97 8.32 21.58
C ARG A 6 2.15 7.07 21.39
N VAL A 7 2.78 5.92 21.62
CA VAL A 7 2.13 4.62 21.66
C VAL A 7 2.31 4.05 23.05
N THR A 8 1.20 3.69 23.70
CA THR A 8 1.19 3.02 25.01
C THR A 8 0.47 1.70 24.86
N VAL A 9 1.14 0.59 25.12
CA VAL A 9 0.48 -0.71 25.19
C VAL A 9 0.07 -0.91 26.64
N TYR A 10 -1.22 -0.80 26.97
CA TYR A 10 -1.69 -1.00 28.34
C TYR A 10 -1.73 -2.48 28.72
N ARG A 11 -1.99 -3.33 27.73
CA ARG A 11 -1.96 -4.79 27.86
C ARG A 11 -1.76 -5.45 26.50
N GLY A 12 -0.93 -6.48 26.48
CA GLY A 12 -0.73 -7.38 25.35
C GLY A 12 0.72 -7.47 24.86
N SER A 13 1.69 -6.78 25.46
CA SER A 13 3.10 -6.94 25.07
C SER A 13 3.75 -8.21 25.63
N GLU A 14 3.19 -8.75 26.73
CA GLU A 14 3.71 -9.91 27.47
C GLU A 14 2.68 -11.02 27.69
N GLN A 15 1.48 -10.88 27.12
CA GLN A 15 0.44 -11.90 27.17
C GLN A 15 -0.38 -11.96 25.88
N ILE A 16 -0.98 -13.13 25.63
CA ILE A 16 -2.01 -13.31 24.61
C ILE A 16 -3.35 -12.96 25.25
N GLY A 17 -4.10 -12.12 24.57
CA GLY A 17 -5.42 -11.63 24.95
C GLY A 17 -5.44 -10.48 25.95
N GLY A 18 -6.57 -9.78 25.98
CA GLY A 18 -6.77 -8.59 26.79
C GLY A 18 -6.22 -7.31 26.14
N CYS A 19 -6.09 -7.27 24.81
CA CYS A 19 -5.41 -6.19 24.12
C CYS A 19 -6.02 -4.81 24.40
N CYS A 20 -5.14 -3.84 24.64
CA CYS A 20 -5.49 -2.42 24.68
C CYS A 20 -4.25 -1.59 24.33
N THR A 21 -4.28 -0.92 23.18
CA THR A 21 -3.20 -0.04 22.72
C THR A 21 -3.70 1.39 22.56
N GLU A 22 -3.08 2.34 23.26
CA GLU A 22 -3.33 3.77 23.03
C GLU A 22 -2.36 4.35 22.00
N ILE A 23 -2.90 5.18 21.11
CA ILE A 23 -2.14 6.05 20.22
C ILE A 23 -2.58 7.49 20.51
N SER A 24 -1.63 8.36 20.83
CA SER A 24 -1.89 9.78 21.03
C SER A 24 -0.99 10.69 20.19
N TYR A 25 -1.56 11.79 19.74
CA TYR A 25 -0.90 12.78 18.91
C TYR A 25 -1.53 14.15 19.09
N LYS A 26 -0.73 15.18 19.32
CA LYS A 26 -1.19 16.54 19.69
C LYS A 26 -2.13 16.46 20.90
N ASP A 27 -3.39 16.85 20.73
CA ASP A 27 -4.45 16.83 21.74
C ASP A 27 -5.39 15.62 21.61
N THR A 28 -5.11 14.71 20.66
CA THR A 28 -5.96 13.56 20.36
C THR A 28 -5.43 12.27 20.96
N ARG A 29 -6.32 11.45 21.55
CA ARG A 29 -6.02 10.16 22.15
C ARG A 29 -7.06 9.13 21.71
N ILE A 30 -6.63 8.05 21.08
CA ILE A 30 -7.48 6.92 20.71
C ILE A 30 -6.98 5.63 21.37
N ALA A 31 -7.88 4.70 21.64
CA ALA A 31 -7.54 3.33 22.00
C ALA A 31 -7.93 2.37 20.86
N ILE A 32 -7.09 1.38 20.62
CA ILE A 32 -7.36 0.24 19.75
C ILE A 32 -7.56 -0.99 20.64
N ASP A 33 -8.75 -1.56 20.52
CA ASP A 33 -9.27 -2.67 21.32
C ASP A 33 -9.34 -2.39 22.84
N PHE A 34 -10.15 -3.18 23.53
CA PHE A 34 -10.27 -3.21 24.99
C PHE A 34 -10.81 -4.57 25.43
N GLY A 35 -9.92 -5.55 25.46
CA GLY A 35 -10.27 -6.96 25.62
C GLY A 35 -10.15 -7.51 27.04
N SER A 36 -10.80 -8.65 27.27
CA SER A 36 -10.62 -9.44 28.50
C SER A 36 -9.45 -10.42 28.34
N PRO A 37 -8.70 -10.74 29.41
CA PRO A 37 -7.71 -11.82 29.37
C PRO A 37 -8.32 -13.16 28.94
N LEU A 38 -7.49 -14.09 28.46
CA LEU A 38 -7.96 -15.43 28.17
C LEU A 38 -8.44 -16.13 29.46
N PRO A 39 -9.41 -17.07 29.38
CA PRO A 39 -9.96 -17.72 30.57
C PRO A 39 -8.96 -18.51 31.42
N GLU A 40 -7.77 -18.79 30.90
CA GLU A 40 -6.70 -19.52 31.60
C GLU A 40 -5.74 -18.59 32.37
N ASP A 41 -5.86 -17.27 32.18
CA ASP A 41 -4.98 -16.27 32.78
C ASP A 41 -5.58 -15.69 34.07
N ASP A 42 -4.77 -15.62 35.13
CA ASP A 42 -5.11 -14.94 36.40
C ASP A 42 -4.93 -13.40 36.30
N ALA A 43 -5.16 -12.82 35.12
CA ALA A 43 -4.95 -11.39 34.89
C ALA A 43 -6.12 -10.56 35.44
N LYS A 44 -5.78 -9.48 36.17
CA LYS A 44 -6.77 -8.56 36.75
C LYS A 44 -7.47 -7.76 35.65
N GLU A 45 -8.65 -7.23 35.98
CA GLU A 45 -9.30 -6.18 35.18
C GLU A 45 -8.32 -5.04 34.85
N LEU A 46 -8.35 -4.56 33.61
CA LEU A 46 -7.51 -3.43 33.18
C LEU A 46 -8.21 -2.11 33.53
N ASP A 47 -7.53 -1.25 34.28
CA ASP A 47 -8.01 0.08 34.63
C ASP A 47 -7.15 1.15 33.97
N VAL A 48 -7.75 1.96 33.10
CA VAL A 48 -7.06 3.01 32.35
C VAL A 48 -7.68 4.36 32.71
N ILE A 49 -6.86 5.26 33.26
CA ILE A 49 -7.30 6.60 33.65
C ILE A 49 -7.72 7.37 32.39
N GLY A 50 -8.94 7.89 32.40
CA GLY A 50 -9.57 8.61 31.30
C GLY A 50 -10.26 7.74 30.26
N LEU A 51 -10.18 6.40 30.37
CA LEU A 51 -10.89 5.45 29.52
C LEU A 51 -11.96 4.67 30.30
N THR A 52 -11.59 4.10 31.46
CA THR A 52 -12.51 3.36 32.35
C THR A 52 -12.64 3.95 33.74
N LYS A 53 -11.74 4.85 34.14
CA LYS A 53 -11.74 5.52 35.44
C LYS A 53 -11.47 7.01 35.33
N GLY A 54 -12.12 7.80 36.18
CA GLY A 54 -11.92 9.25 36.22
C GLY A 54 -12.58 9.97 35.05
N LYS A 55 -12.21 11.24 34.86
CA LYS A 55 -12.75 12.08 33.77
C LYS A 55 -12.23 11.58 32.42
N SER A 56 -13.14 11.38 31.47
CA SER A 56 -12.83 10.94 30.11
C SER A 56 -11.80 11.83 29.44
N ALA A 57 -10.81 11.19 28.82
CA ALA A 57 -9.66 11.83 28.21
C ALA A 57 -9.21 11.14 26.91
N PHE A 58 -10.06 10.27 26.35
CA PHE A 58 -9.90 9.66 25.04
C PHE A 58 -11.01 10.18 24.12
N ASP A 59 -10.65 10.40 22.85
CA ASP A 59 -11.56 10.87 21.82
C ASP A 59 -12.34 9.73 21.16
N ALA A 60 -11.79 8.51 21.18
CA ALA A 60 -12.47 7.33 20.64
C ALA A 60 -11.82 6.01 21.10
N VAL A 61 -12.59 4.93 20.99
CA VAL A 61 -12.08 3.54 20.99
C VAL A 61 -12.48 2.87 19.69
N LEU A 62 -11.53 2.24 19.01
CA LEU A 62 -11.77 1.48 17.78
C LEU A 62 -11.51 0.00 18.05
N PHE A 63 -12.38 -0.88 17.57
CA PHE A 63 -12.21 -2.32 17.69
C PHE A 63 -11.87 -2.96 16.34
N THR A 64 -10.83 -3.79 16.34
CA THR A 64 -10.35 -4.51 15.16
C THR A 64 -11.31 -5.62 14.74
N HIS A 65 -11.85 -6.36 15.72
CA HIS A 65 -12.80 -7.45 15.51
C HIS A 65 -13.52 -7.82 16.82
N TYR A 66 -14.42 -8.81 16.79
CA TYR A 66 -15.36 -9.11 17.89
C TYR A 66 -14.93 -10.23 18.87
N HIS A 67 -13.68 -10.71 18.84
CA HIS A 67 -13.27 -11.73 19.82
C HIS A 67 -13.16 -11.14 21.22
N GLY A 68 -13.47 -11.96 22.24
CA GLY A 68 -13.59 -11.49 23.63
C GLY A 68 -12.28 -10.93 24.20
N ASP A 69 -11.15 -11.36 23.69
CA ASP A 69 -9.83 -10.86 24.00
C ASP A 69 -9.47 -9.51 23.35
N HIS A 70 -10.39 -8.96 22.55
CA HIS A 70 -10.34 -7.62 21.96
C HIS A 70 -11.54 -6.75 22.38
N VAL A 71 -12.75 -7.32 22.56
CA VAL A 71 -13.97 -6.56 22.93
C VAL A 71 -14.50 -6.83 24.34
N GLY A 72 -13.92 -7.78 25.08
CA GLY A 72 -14.53 -8.32 26.30
C GLY A 72 -14.80 -7.29 27.40
N GLU A 73 -14.04 -6.19 27.42
CA GLU A 73 -14.18 -5.13 28.43
C GLU A 73 -14.90 -3.89 27.89
N ILE A 74 -15.47 -3.94 26.67
CA ILE A 74 -16.15 -2.80 26.01
C ILE A 74 -17.21 -2.12 26.90
N GLY A 75 -17.92 -2.87 27.74
CA GLY A 75 -18.92 -2.34 28.67
C GLY A 75 -18.36 -1.46 29.79
N ARG A 76 -17.04 -1.47 30.03
CA ARG A 76 -16.37 -0.66 31.07
C ARG A 76 -15.84 0.67 30.57
N ILE A 77 -15.88 0.91 29.26
CA ILE A 77 -15.45 2.19 28.67
C ILE A 77 -16.46 3.28 29.08
N ASN A 78 -15.95 4.38 29.62
CA ASN A 78 -16.75 5.55 30.02
C ASN A 78 -17.77 5.91 28.93
N SER A 79 -19.02 6.18 29.33
CA SER A 79 -20.18 6.25 28.43
C SER A 79 -20.16 7.40 27.43
N ASP A 80 -19.36 8.45 27.68
CA ASP A 80 -19.22 9.62 26.84
C ASP A 80 -18.15 9.49 25.74
N ILE A 81 -17.37 8.40 25.74
CA ILE A 81 -16.33 8.16 24.72
C ILE A 81 -16.94 7.46 23.50
N PRO A 82 -16.82 7.99 22.27
CA PRO A 82 -17.25 7.31 21.04
C PRO A 82 -16.60 5.93 20.85
N VAL A 83 -17.34 4.97 20.31
CA VAL A 83 -16.87 3.61 20.04
C VAL A 83 -17.13 3.24 18.58
N TYR A 84 -16.12 2.70 17.91
CA TYR A 84 -16.15 2.34 16.50
C TYR A 84 -15.82 0.86 16.29
N MET A 85 -16.59 0.15 15.47
CA MET A 85 -16.27 -1.22 15.02
C MET A 85 -17.01 -1.58 13.72
N GLY A 86 -16.70 -2.73 13.12
CA GLY A 86 -17.45 -3.23 11.95
C GLY A 86 -18.93 -3.46 12.26
N GLY A 87 -19.80 -3.21 11.26
CA GLY A 87 -21.23 -3.48 11.39
C GLY A 87 -21.52 -4.97 11.64
N PHE A 88 -20.67 -5.87 11.13
CA PHE A 88 -20.73 -7.29 11.42
C PHE A 88 -20.42 -7.56 12.90
N ALA A 89 -19.34 -6.98 13.44
CA ALA A 89 -18.96 -7.12 14.84
C ALA A 89 -20.06 -6.62 15.80
N LYS A 90 -20.66 -5.47 15.48
CA LYS A 90 -21.78 -4.90 16.22
C LYS A 90 -22.97 -5.86 16.30
N ASP A 91 -23.39 -6.42 15.18
CA ASP A 91 -24.52 -7.36 15.12
C ASP A 91 -24.20 -8.67 15.87
N VAL A 92 -22.96 -9.18 15.81
CA VAL A 92 -22.53 -10.37 16.57
C VAL A 92 -22.60 -10.12 18.08
N ILE A 93 -22.10 -8.98 18.57
CA ILE A 93 -22.17 -8.60 19.99
C ILE A 93 -23.65 -8.51 20.44
N ALA A 94 -24.51 -7.90 19.62
CA ALA A 94 -25.95 -7.81 19.90
C ALA A 94 -26.61 -9.20 19.98
N ALA A 95 -26.23 -10.14 19.11
CA ALA A 95 -26.73 -11.52 19.17
C ALA A 95 -26.29 -12.26 20.44
N TYR A 96 -25.04 -12.10 20.87
CA TYR A 96 -24.56 -12.66 22.14
C TYR A 96 -25.33 -12.10 23.33
N LYS A 97 -25.51 -10.77 23.36
CA LYS A 97 -26.29 -10.09 24.41
C LYS A 97 -27.73 -10.59 24.46
N GLY A 98 -28.37 -10.76 23.30
CA GLY A 98 -29.74 -11.28 23.21
C GLY A 98 -29.87 -12.74 23.64
N TYR A 99 -28.86 -13.58 23.38
CA TYR A 99 -28.87 -15.00 23.73
C TYR A 99 -28.55 -15.28 25.20
N ASN A 100 -27.57 -14.57 25.76
CA ASN A 100 -27.21 -14.68 27.17
C ASN A 100 -26.89 -13.27 27.70
N PRO A 101 -27.85 -12.64 28.42
CA PRO A 101 -27.74 -11.27 28.90
C PRO A 101 -26.56 -10.96 29.81
N HIS A 102 -25.86 -11.98 30.33
CA HIS A 102 -24.63 -11.77 31.10
C HIS A 102 -23.44 -11.38 30.20
N PHE A 103 -23.43 -11.80 28.94
CA PHE A 103 -22.42 -11.32 27.98
C PHE A 103 -22.83 -9.95 27.47
N PHE A 104 -21.89 -8.99 27.50
CA PHE A 104 -22.10 -7.64 26.99
C PHE A 104 -23.31 -6.92 27.63
N ALA A 105 -23.65 -7.25 28.89
CA ALA A 105 -24.80 -6.71 29.61
C ALA A 105 -24.81 -5.17 29.59
N ASP A 106 -23.66 -4.59 29.92
CA ASP A 106 -23.44 -3.15 30.08
C ASP A 106 -23.12 -2.42 28.77
N VAL A 107 -23.15 -3.13 27.64
CA VAL A 107 -22.80 -2.56 26.33
C VAL A 107 -24.02 -1.88 25.73
N ASP A 108 -23.94 -0.56 25.55
CA ASP A 108 -24.89 0.18 24.74
C ASP A 108 -24.56 0.00 23.25
N ILE A 109 -25.38 -0.79 22.54
CA ILE A 109 -25.18 -1.10 21.12
C ILE A 109 -25.43 0.15 20.26
N ASP A 110 -26.30 1.07 20.69
CA ASP A 110 -26.68 2.24 19.90
C ASP A 110 -25.57 3.32 19.90
N ARG A 111 -24.67 3.27 20.88
CA ARG A 111 -23.46 4.10 20.96
C ARG A 111 -22.37 3.72 19.93
N ILE A 112 -22.45 2.52 19.35
CA ILE A 112 -21.40 1.99 18.49
C ILE A 112 -21.60 2.48 17.05
N ASP A 113 -20.64 3.26 16.56
CA ASP A 113 -20.56 3.70 15.16
C ASP A 113 -19.92 2.63 14.27
N GLU A 114 -20.47 2.44 13.08
CA GLU A 114 -20.01 1.41 12.14
C GLU A 114 -18.84 1.92 11.29
N LEU A 115 -17.77 1.11 11.27
CA LEU A 115 -16.63 1.28 10.37
C LEU A 115 -16.87 0.55 9.06
N VAL A 116 -16.44 1.16 7.96
CA VAL A 116 -16.50 0.58 6.62
C VAL A 116 -15.09 0.57 6.05
N ALA A 117 -14.65 -0.59 5.55
CA ALA A 117 -13.32 -0.71 4.94
C ALA A 117 -13.14 0.26 3.77
N GLY A 118 -11.97 0.90 3.69
CA GLY A 118 -11.65 1.87 2.65
C GLY A 118 -12.26 3.26 2.84
N ASN A 119 -13.13 3.46 3.85
CA ASN A 119 -13.65 4.77 4.21
C ASN A 119 -12.83 5.37 5.36
N GLU A 120 -12.09 6.44 5.07
CA GLU A 120 -11.31 7.15 6.08
C GLU A 120 -12.23 7.90 7.06
N ILE A 121 -11.95 7.77 8.35
CA ILE A 121 -12.56 8.60 9.39
C ILE A 121 -11.50 9.52 10.00
N THR A 122 -11.92 10.68 10.51
CA THR A 122 -11.04 11.62 11.21
C THR A 122 -11.48 11.75 12.66
N ILE A 123 -10.58 11.45 13.59
CA ILE A 123 -10.77 11.63 15.03
C ILE A 123 -9.71 12.62 15.48
N GLY A 124 -10.12 13.84 15.83
CA GLY A 124 -9.20 14.92 16.18
C GLY A 124 -8.10 15.13 15.13
N SER A 125 -6.84 14.99 15.55
CA SER A 125 -5.62 15.15 14.75
C SER A 125 -5.18 13.86 14.04
N LEU A 126 -5.98 12.79 14.07
CA LEU A 126 -5.69 11.49 13.47
C LEU A 126 -6.67 11.19 12.33
N ARG A 127 -6.15 10.71 11.21
CA ARG A 127 -6.95 10.09 10.15
C ARG A 127 -6.77 8.59 10.18
N ILE A 128 -7.86 7.84 10.09
CA ILE A 128 -7.86 6.39 10.33
C ILE A 128 -8.60 5.72 9.19
N MET A 129 -7.93 4.81 8.50
CA MET A 129 -8.48 4.01 7.41
C MET A 129 -8.59 2.54 7.84
N PRO A 130 -9.81 1.99 7.99
CA PRO A 130 -10.02 0.56 8.19
C PRO A 130 -9.69 -0.22 6.91
N ILE A 131 -8.93 -1.31 7.03
CA ILE A 131 -8.52 -2.19 5.94
C ILE A 131 -8.96 -3.61 6.31
N LEU A 132 -9.66 -4.30 5.40
CA LEU A 132 -10.08 -5.69 5.66
C LEU A 132 -8.86 -6.60 5.90
N SER A 133 -8.93 -7.37 6.97
CA SER A 133 -7.97 -8.38 7.36
C SER A 133 -8.51 -9.79 7.08
N ASP A 134 -7.60 -10.74 6.87
CA ASP A 134 -7.92 -12.17 6.89
C ASP A 134 -7.69 -12.67 8.32
N HIS A 135 -8.75 -13.03 9.02
CA HIS A 135 -8.72 -13.59 10.36
C HIS A 135 -9.90 -14.55 10.54
N SER A 136 -9.92 -15.30 11.65
CA SER A 136 -11.05 -16.20 11.96
C SER A 136 -12.34 -15.47 12.34
N ALA A 137 -12.27 -14.19 12.67
CA ALA A 137 -13.43 -13.32 12.80
C ALA A 137 -13.75 -12.67 11.45
N ALA A 138 -15.01 -12.76 11.02
CA ALA A 138 -15.48 -12.11 9.79
C ALA A 138 -15.45 -10.58 9.94
N GLU A 139 -15.12 -9.88 8.85
CA GLU A 139 -14.98 -8.42 8.84
C GLU A 139 -13.98 -7.89 9.89
N SER A 140 -12.84 -8.57 10.04
CA SER A 140 -11.74 -8.05 10.86
C SER A 140 -11.04 -6.89 10.16
N PHE A 141 -10.52 -5.93 10.92
CA PHE A 141 -9.82 -4.77 10.40
C PHE A 141 -8.37 -4.66 10.87
N MET A 142 -7.49 -4.28 9.94
CA MET A 142 -6.30 -3.50 10.25
C MET A 142 -6.65 -2.00 10.23
N PHE A 143 -5.89 -1.18 10.95
CA PHE A 143 -6.02 0.28 10.91
C PHE A 143 -4.75 0.92 10.39
N LEU A 144 -4.85 1.64 9.27
CA LEU A 144 -3.85 2.61 8.87
C LEU A 144 -4.18 3.95 9.54
N ILE A 145 -3.34 4.36 10.47
CA ILE A 145 -3.52 5.56 11.30
C ILE A 145 -2.46 6.58 10.88
N GLN A 146 -2.92 7.74 10.42
CA GLN A 146 -2.06 8.81 9.94
C GLN A 146 -2.07 10.00 10.91
N ALA A 147 -0.89 10.35 11.40
CA ALA A 147 -0.60 11.53 12.22
C ALA A 147 0.32 12.48 11.43
N ASP A 148 -0.26 13.46 10.75
CA ASP A 148 0.42 14.29 9.73
C ASP A 148 1.13 13.41 8.67
N ASN A 149 2.46 13.34 8.68
CA ASN A 149 3.25 12.53 7.74
C ASN A 149 3.70 11.17 8.31
N PHE A 150 3.33 10.86 9.56
CA PHE A 150 3.68 9.61 10.23
C PHE A 150 2.55 8.59 10.06
N GLN A 151 2.83 7.44 9.45
CA GLN A 151 1.87 6.37 9.20
C GLN A 151 2.13 5.18 10.14
N ILE A 152 1.09 4.79 10.88
CA ILE A 152 1.08 3.61 11.74
C ILE A 152 0.15 2.58 11.08
N LEU A 153 0.63 1.36 10.87
CA LEU A 153 -0.23 0.23 10.53
C LEU A 153 -0.42 -0.64 11.78
N HIS A 154 -1.64 -0.70 12.31
CA HIS A 154 -2.01 -1.61 13.39
C HIS A 154 -2.74 -2.81 12.78
N THR A 155 -2.14 -4.01 12.84
CA THR A 155 -2.71 -5.19 12.14
C THR A 155 -3.96 -5.74 12.82
N GLY A 156 -4.09 -5.53 14.15
CA GLY A 156 -4.96 -6.40 14.94
C GLY A 156 -4.52 -7.86 14.77
N ASP A 157 -5.46 -8.78 14.96
CA ASP A 157 -5.23 -10.18 14.65
C ASP A 157 -5.45 -10.47 13.17
N PHE A 158 -4.58 -11.29 12.59
CA PHE A 158 -4.63 -11.68 11.19
C PHE A 158 -3.95 -13.02 10.94
N ARG A 159 -4.18 -13.59 9.76
CA ARG A 159 -3.49 -14.76 9.22
C ARG A 159 -3.22 -14.55 7.74
N LEU A 160 -2.34 -15.39 7.19
CA LEU A 160 -2.03 -15.41 5.75
C LEU A 160 -2.29 -16.79 5.11
N HIS A 161 -3.02 -17.65 5.82
CA HIS A 161 -3.41 -19.00 5.41
C HIS A 161 -4.93 -19.22 5.45
N GLY A 162 -5.70 -18.14 5.42
CA GLY A 162 -7.15 -18.16 5.21
C GLY A 162 -7.53 -17.85 3.77
N LEU A 163 -8.83 -17.78 3.52
CA LEU A 163 -9.42 -17.59 2.19
C LEU A 163 -9.18 -16.18 1.61
N TYR A 164 -8.86 -15.21 2.47
CA TYR A 164 -8.80 -13.78 2.11
C TYR A 164 -7.37 -13.21 2.06
N ARG A 165 -6.36 -14.08 2.16
CA ARG A 165 -4.93 -13.71 2.11
C ARG A 165 -4.57 -12.78 0.96
N GLU A 166 -5.04 -13.05 -0.26
CA GLU A 166 -4.65 -12.27 -1.45
C GLU A 166 -5.29 -10.87 -1.45
N GLU A 167 -6.52 -10.76 -0.93
CA GLU A 167 -7.21 -9.46 -0.76
C GLU A 167 -6.49 -8.58 0.25
N LEU A 168 -6.10 -9.16 1.38
CA LEU A 168 -5.31 -8.49 2.42
C LEU A 168 -3.95 -8.04 1.85
N LEU A 169 -3.17 -8.96 1.26
CA LEU A 169 -1.84 -8.64 0.73
C LEU A 169 -1.91 -7.58 -0.39
N SER A 170 -2.94 -7.63 -1.25
CA SER A 170 -3.17 -6.62 -2.29
C SER A 170 -3.46 -5.24 -1.70
N SER A 171 -4.23 -5.18 -0.61
CA SER A 171 -4.56 -3.93 0.09
C SER A 171 -3.32 -3.34 0.79
N VAL A 172 -2.55 -4.18 1.48
CA VAL A 172 -1.34 -3.76 2.21
C VAL A 172 -0.23 -3.32 1.25
N LYS A 173 -0.04 -3.96 0.10
CA LYS A 173 0.97 -3.57 -0.90
C LYS A 173 0.72 -2.20 -1.54
N LYS A 174 -0.53 -1.71 -1.48
CA LYS A 174 -0.89 -0.38 -1.98
C LYS A 174 -0.62 0.71 -0.94
N LEU A 175 -0.35 0.33 0.31
CA LEU A 175 0.02 1.27 1.35
C LEU A 175 1.40 1.84 1.02
N GLY A 176 1.55 3.15 1.24
CA GLY A 176 2.82 3.83 1.07
C GLY A 176 3.82 3.45 2.17
N LYS A 177 4.72 4.38 2.48
CA LYS A 177 5.70 4.20 3.55
C LYS A 177 4.98 4.02 4.91
N ILE A 178 5.24 2.92 5.60
CA ILE A 178 4.81 2.71 6.99
C ILE A 178 5.96 3.05 7.94
N ASP A 179 5.77 4.03 8.82
CA ASP A 179 6.79 4.44 9.79
C ASP A 179 6.81 3.50 11.01
N LEU A 180 5.62 3.05 11.44
CA LEU A 180 5.47 2.14 12.57
C LEU A 180 4.47 1.03 12.24
N LEU A 181 4.92 -0.21 12.30
CA LEU A 181 4.05 -1.39 12.28
C LEU A 181 3.80 -1.84 13.73
N ILE A 182 2.53 -1.94 14.12
CA ILE A 182 2.10 -2.59 15.37
C ILE A 182 1.40 -3.88 14.96
N THR A 183 2.01 -5.03 15.25
CA THR A 183 1.57 -6.33 14.75
C THR A 183 1.36 -7.36 15.85
N GLU A 184 0.45 -8.31 15.65
CA GLU A 184 0.31 -9.46 16.56
C GLU A 184 1.53 -10.41 16.49
N GLY A 185 1.74 -11.18 17.56
CA GLY A 185 2.84 -12.12 17.73
C GLY A 185 2.44 -13.45 18.35
N THR A 186 1.16 -13.83 18.29
CA THR A 186 0.55 -14.96 19.02
C THR A 186 1.28 -16.31 18.82
N THR A 187 1.88 -16.51 17.65
CA THR A 187 2.54 -17.77 17.30
C THR A 187 4.03 -17.81 17.60
N LEU A 188 4.64 -16.70 18.02
CA LEU A 188 6.08 -16.58 18.24
C LEU A 188 6.61 -17.46 19.38
N SER A 189 5.83 -17.65 20.45
CA SER A 189 6.21 -18.50 21.59
C SER A 189 5.95 -20.00 21.33
N ARG A 190 5.24 -20.35 20.24
CA ARG A 190 4.86 -21.73 19.95
C ARG A 190 6.06 -22.49 19.36
N LYS A 191 6.46 -23.59 20.01
CA LYS A 191 7.53 -24.48 19.48
C LYS A 191 7.16 -24.96 18.07
N GLU A 192 8.11 -24.92 17.13
CA GLU A 192 7.98 -25.30 15.70
C GLU A 192 7.45 -26.73 15.42
N ASN A 193 7.12 -27.52 16.44
CA ASN A 193 6.67 -28.90 16.31
C ASN A 193 5.14 -29.09 16.20
N ALA A 194 4.41 -28.17 15.57
CA ALA A 194 2.99 -28.34 15.31
C ALA A 194 2.72 -28.75 13.86
N ASN A 195 2.91 -30.05 13.60
CA ASN A 195 2.46 -30.83 12.43
C ASN A 195 1.46 -30.15 11.49
N LYS A 196 1.87 -29.92 10.24
CA LYS A 196 1.10 -29.40 9.09
C LYS A 196 0.34 -28.11 9.44
N ALA A 197 0.83 -26.96 8.98
CA ALA A 197 0.02 -25.74 8.94
C ALA A 197 -1.22 -26.02 8.06
N TYR A 198 -2.34 -26.40 8.69
CA TYR A 198 -3.61 -26.54 8.00
C TYR A 198 -3.99 -25.15 7.51
N THR A 199 -4.04 -24.94 6.21
CA THR A 199 -4.72 -23.77 5.65
C THR A 199 -6.24 -23.99 5.78
N GLU A 200 -7.04 -22.93 5.63
CA GLU A 200 -8.50 -23.12 5.63
C GLU A 200 -8.97 -24.02 4.47
N GLU A 201 -8.28 -24.05 3.33
CA GLU A 201 -8.61 -24.96 2.24
C GLU A 201 -8.41 -26.44 2.61
N VAL A 202 -7.33 -26.75 3.34
CA VAL A 202 -7.05 -28.11 3.82
C VAL A 202 -8.07 -28.54 4.86
N VAL A 203 -8.46 -27.61 5.74
CA VAL A 203 -9.57 -27.79 6.66
C VAL A 203 -10.86 -28.14 5.90
N GLU A 204 -11.19 -27.40 4.85
CA GLU A 204 -12.43 -27.57 4.08
C GLU A 204 -12.46 -28.98 3.49
N GLU A 205 -11.33 -29.42 2.94
CA GLU A 205 -11.18 -30.79 2.43
C GLU A 205 -11.44 -31.85 3.50
N PHE A 206 -10.84 -31.71 4.69
CA PHE A 206 -11.04 -32.68 5.76
C PHE A 206 -12.46 -32.66 6.36
N MET A 207 -13.06 -31.48 6.47
CA MET A 207 -14.47 -31.34 6.86
C MET A 207 -15.38 -32.06 5.86
N ARG A 208 -15.15 -31.84 4.56
CA ARG A 208 -15.88 -32.50 3.48
C ARG A 208 -15.72 -34.02 3.56
N ASN A 209 -14.49 -34.53 3.72
CA ASN A 209 -14.27 -35.97 3.84
C ASN A 209 -15.03 -36.58 5.02
N CYS A 210 -15.02 -35.91 6.18
CA CYS A 210 -15.82 -36.36 7.33
C CYS A 210 -17.32 -36.42 7.00
N VAL A 211 -17.84 -35.42 6.28
CA VAL A 211 -19.24 -35.40 5.81
C VAL A 211 -19.53 -36.54 4.83
N TYR A 212 -18.60 -36.97 3.98
CA TYR A 212 -18.86 -38.08 3.05
C TYR A 212 -18.72 -39.46 3.71
N GLU A 213 -17.72 -39.64 4.56
CA GLU A 213 -17.35 -40.92 5.14
C GLU A 213 -18.28 -41.36 6.29
N ASN A 214 -18.89 -40.41 7.01
CA ASN A 214 -19.62 -40.70 8.25
C ASN A 214 -21.09 -40.37 8.10
N LYS A 215 -21.98 -41.22 8.64
CA LYS A 215 -23.42 -40.97 8.58
C LYS A 215 -23.85 -39.87 9.55
N TYR A 216 -23.23 -39.83 10.73
CA TYR A 216 -23.57 -38.93 11.82
C TYR A 216 -22.33 -38.10 12.19
N CYS A 217 -22.35 -36.80 11.87
CA CYS A 217 -21.26 -35.90 12.15
C CYS A 217 -21.67 -34.91 13.25
N PHE A 218 -20.86 -34.81 14.29
CA PHE A 218 -20.96 -33.77 15.30
C PHE A 218 -19.75 -32.85 15.17
N THR A 219 -19.95 -31.55 15.22
CA THR A 219 -18.85 -30.59 15.12
C THR A 219 -18.85 -29.64 16.31
N ILE A 220 -17.70 -29.55 16.99
CA ILE A 220 -17.42 -28.52 18.00
C ILE A 220 -16.44 -27.53 17.37
N LEU A 221 -16.84 -26.26 17.26
CA LEU A 221 -16.02 -25.17 16.76
C LEU A 221 -16.31 -23.86 17.51
N SER A 222 -15.49 -22.83 17.28
CA SER A 222 -15.81 -21.48 17.75
C SER A 222 -17.16 -21.04 17.19
N SER A 223 -18.00 -20.45 18.04
CA SER A 223 -19.34 -20.02 17.63
C SER A 223 -19.33 -18.80 16.70
N THR A 224 -18.16 -18.23 16.38
CA THR A 224 -18.03 -17.05 15.53
C THR A 224 -17.02 -17.23 14.40
N ASN A 225 -16.68 -18.48 14.05
CA ASN A 225 -15.85 -18.76 12.88
C ASN A 225 -16.77 -19.02 11.67
N PHE A 226 -17.11 -17.95 10.96
CA PHE A 226 -18.06 -17.96 9.86
C PHE A 226 -17.54 -18.65 8.60
N ASP A 227 -16.23 -18.64 8.37
CA ASP A 227 -15.61 -19.43 7.29
C ASP A 227 -15.89 -20.91 7.50
N ARG A 228 -15.73 -21.40 8.74
CA ARG A 228 -16.05 -22.79 9.06
C ARG A 228 -17.53 -23.13 8.94
N PHE A 229 -18.42 -22.15 9.16
CA PHE A 229 -19.86 -22.34 8.94
C PHE A 229 -20.13 -22.57 7.45
N LYS A 230 -19.45 -21.80 6.60
CA LYS A 230 -19.52 -21.91 5.15
C LYS A 230 -18.98 -23.25 4.66
N ASP A 231 -17.82 -23.67 5.13
CA ASP A 231 -17.22 -24.96 4.76
C ASP A 231 -18.17 -26.13 5.04
N ILE A 232 -18.79 -26.13 6.22
CA ILE A 232 -19.75 -27.18 6.61
C ILE A 232 -20.99 -27.12 5.70
N SER A 233 -21.55 -25.93 5.49
CA SER A 233 -22.72 -25.75 4.62
C SER A 233 -22.45 -26.22 3.20
N ASP A 234 -21.36 -25.78 2.60
CA ASP A 234 -20.96 -26.13 1.23
C ASP A 234 -20.67 -27.63 1.10
N SER A 235 -20.05 -28.24 2.12
CA SER A 235 -19.82 -29.69 2.17
C SER A 235 -21.12 -30.49 2.17
N VAL A 236 -22.13 -30.04 2.93
CA VAL A 236 -23.45 -30.71 2.97
C VAL A 236 -24.21 -30.51 1.67
N ASP A 237 -24.20 -29.30 1.12
CA ASP A 237 -24.90 -28.99 -0.12
C ASP A 237 -24.31 -29.79 -1.29
N ARG A 238 -22.98 -29.90 -1.36
CA ARG A 238 -22.32 -30.78 -2.33
C ARG A 238 -22.70 -32.24 -2.13
N TYR A 239 -22.69 -32.73 -0.88
CA TYR A 239 -23.13 -34.09 -0.58
C TYR A 239 -24.57 -34.36 -1.05
N ARG A 240 -25.49 -33.40 -0.86
CA ARG A 240 -26.88 -33.50 -1.31
C ARG A 240 -26.98 -33.54 -2.84
N MET A 241 -26.16 -32.76 -3.54
CA MET A 241 -26.09 -32.79 -5.00
C MET A 241 -25.61 -34.15 -5.51
N ASP A 242 -24.53 -34.68 -4.93
CA ASP A 242 -23.92 -35.94 -5.36
C ASP A 242 -24.80 -37.17 -5.06
N ASN A 243 -25.70 -37.08 -4.07
CA ASN A 243 -26.50 -38.21 -3.58
C ASN A 243 -28.02 -38.07 -3.84
N TYR A 244 -28.43 -37.11 -4.68
CA TYR A 244 -29.83 -36.83 -4.96
C TYR A 244 -30.63 -38.09 -5.36
N PRO A 245 -31.87 -38.30 -4.83
CA PRO A 245 -32.65 -37.40 -3.97
C PRO A 245 -32.39 -37.56 -2.46
N ARG A 246 -31.41 -38.38 -2.06
CA ARG A 246 -31.03 -38.56 -0.65
C ARG A 246 -29.97 -37.51 -0.27
N GLY A 247 -29.99 -37.08 0.99
CA GLY A 247 -29.06 -36.06 1.47
C GLY A 247 -29.09 -35.97 2.99
N LYS A 248 -28.12 -35.26 3.59
CA LYS A 248 -27.99 -35.12 5.05
C LYS A 248 -28.69 -33.88 5.57
N TYR A 249 -29.06 -33.89 6.85
CA TYR A 249 -29.43 -32.67 7.55
C TYR A 249 -28.19 -31.84 7.90
N PHE A 250 -28.32 -30.52 7.80
CA PHE A 250 -27.37 -29.59 8.42
C PHE A 250 -28.07 -28.94 9.60
N VAL A 251 -27.66 -29.30 10.81
CA VAL A 251 -28.37 -29.00 12.04
C VAL A 251 -27.61 -27.97 12.87
N ILE A 252 -28.31 -26.90 13.24
CA ILE A 252 -27.81 -25.80 14.08
C ILE A 252 -28.83 -25.51 15.20
N ASP A 253 -28.47 -24.75 16.22
CA ASP A 253 -29.43 -24.25 17.21
C ASP A 253 -29.90 -22.81 16.95
N GLU A 254 -30.82 -22.31 17.78
CA GLU A 254 -31.39 -20.96 17.65
C GLU A 254 -30.35 -19.84 17.76
N PHE A 255 -29.31 -20.02 18.58
CA PHE A 255 -28.26 -19.02 18.69
C PHE A 255 -27.43 -18.98 17.40
N GLN A 256 -26.97 -20.14 16.95
CA GLN A 256 -26.25 -20.27 15.69
C GLN A 256 -27.08 -19.75 14.51
N LYS A 257 -28.39 -19.98 14.49
CA LYS A 257 -29.29 -19.44 13.47
C LYS A 257 -29.19 -17.92 13.37
N SER A 258 -29.21 -17.20 14.49
CA SER A 258 -29.05 -15.74 14.50
C SER A 258 -27.72 -15.28 13.89
N LEU A 259 -26.64 -16.02 14.14
CA LEU A 259 -25.33 -15.73 13.55
C LEU A 259 -25.30 -15.98 12.03
N PHE A 260 -25.92 -17.06 11.55
CA PHE A 260 -26.06 -17.32 10.12
C PHE A 260 -26.84 -16.20 9.43
N GLU A 261 -27.92 -15.71 10.04
CA GLU A 261 -28.73 -14.60 9.52
C GLU A 261 -27.93 -13.29 9.47
N ILE A 262 -27.08 -13.02 10.47
CA ILE A 262 -26.16 -11.87 10.47
C ILE A 262 -25.18 -11.97 9.31
N ALA A 263 -24.57 -13.15 9.12
CA ALA A 263 -23.60 -13.35 8.05
C ALA A 263 -24.21 -13.17 6.65
N GLU A 264 -25.41 -13.71 6.42
CA GLU A 264 -26.16 -13.52 5.17
C GLU A 264 -26.58 -12.06 4.95
N LYS A 265 -26.89 -11.32 6.02
CA LYS A 265 -27.28 -9.91 5.96
C LYS A 265 -26.09 -8.98 5.67
N ARG A 266 -24.97 -9.18 6.37
CA ARG A 266 -23.84 -8.24 6.38
C ARG A 266 -22.84 -8.53 5.25
N LEU A 267 -22.62 -9.80 4.92
CA LEU A 267 -21.65 -10.21 3.89
C LEU A 267 -22.23 -11.28 2.95
N PRO A 268 -23.32 -10.97 2.21
CA PRO A 268 -24.04 -11.94 1.36
C PRO A 268 -23.18 -12.55 0.25
N ASP A 269 -22.20 -11.80 -0.27
CA ASP A 269 -21.29 -12.28 -1.31
C ASP A 269 -20.29 -13.32 -0.76
N ARG A 270 -20.03 -13.30 0.55
CA ARG A 270 -19.13 -14.23 1.24
C ARG A 270 -19.89 -15.41 1.84
N TYR A 271 -21.03 -15.14 2.48
CA TYR A 271 -21.76 -16.13 3.26
C TYR A 271 -23.19 -16.30 2.74
N LEU A 272 -23.44 -17.43 2.09
CA LEU A 272 -24.75 -17.87 1.62
C LEU A 272 -25.01 -19.30 2.08
N PHE A 273 -26.03 -19.52 2.92
CA PHE A 273 -26.32 -20.84 3.48
C PHE A 273 -27.68 -21.36 3.00
N ARG A 274 -27.66 -22.16 1.93
CA ARG A 274 -28.87 -22.59 1.20
C ARG A 274 -29.84 -23.39 2.06
N THR A 275 -29.33 -24.35 2.81
CA THR A 275 -30.17 -25.34 3.49
C THR A 275 -29.62 -25.73 4.86
N LYS A 276 -30.23 -25.14 5.90
CA LYS A 276 -29.97 -25.34 7.33
C LYS A 276 -31.27 -25.68 8.07
N THR A 277 -31.19 -26.46 9.14
CA THR A 277 -32.34 -26.88 9.96
C THR A 277 -32.05 -26.59 11.41
N THR A 278 -32.96 -25.90 12.09
CA THR A 278 -32.81 -25.64 13.52
C THR A 278 -33.20 -26.89 14.32
N TYR A 279 -32.37 -27.28 15.28
CA TYR A 279 -32.59 -28.43 16.13
C TYR A 279 -33.83 -28.21 17.01
N GLY A 280 -34.74 -29.17 16.99
CA GLY A 280 -35.98 -29.15 17.74
C GLY A 280 -36.62 -30.53 17.81
N LYS A 281 -37.71 -30.65 18.56
CA LYS A 281 -38.45 -31.90 18.66
C LYS A 281 -39.06 -32.23 17.28
N ASN A 282 -39.00 -33.49 16.87
CA ASN A 282 -39.59 -34.08 15.63
C ASN A 282 -38.66 -34.26 14.42
N ILE A 283 -37.36 -33.93 14.50
CA ILE A 283 -36.42 -34.22 13.39
C ILE A 283 -35.54 -35.44 13.63
N ASP A 284 -35.53 -36.01 14.85
CA ASP A 284 -34.63 -37.11 15.24
C ASP A 284 -34.75 -38.33 14.33
N ALA A 285 -35.99 -38.78 14.03
CA ALA A 285 -36.21 -39.92 13.15
C ALA A 285 -35.69 -39.67 11.72
N GLY A 286 -35.83 -38.43 11.23
CA GLY A 286 -35.30 -38.02 9.93
C GLY A 286 -33.77 -37.97 9.93
N MET A 287 -33.17 -37.41 10.98
CA MET A 287 -31.72 -37.35 11.17
C MET A 287 -31.10 -38.74 11.23
N GLU A 288 -31.73 -39.68 11.94
CA GLU A 288 -31.26 -41.06 12.07
C GLU A 288 -31.37 -41.83 10.75
N ASP A 289 -32.47 -41.65 10.00
CA ASP A 289 -32.66 -42.25 8.68
C ASP A 289 -31.64 -41.72 7.65
N LYS A 290 -31.61 -40.40 7.46
CA LYS A 290 -30.84 -39.75 6.39
C LYS A 290 -29.39 -39.45 6.72
N GLY A 291 -29.03 -39.37 8.01
CA GLY A 291 -27.77 -38.83 8.47
C GLY A 291 -27.77 -37.31 8.58
N PHE A 292 -26.76 -36.76 9.27
CA PHE A 292 -26.66 -35.34 9.56
C PHE A 292 -25.23 -34.90 9.83
N ILE A 293 -25.01 -33.59 9.73
CA ILE A 293 -23.96 -32.89 10.47
C ILE A 293 -24.61 -31.87 11.40
N MET A 294 -24.19 -31.85 12.67
CA MET A 294 -24.73 -30.96 13.70
C MET A 294 -23.62 -30.17 14.38
N MET A 295 -23.76 -28.84 14.38
CA MET A 295 -22.88 -27.97 15.16
C MET A 295 -23.33 -27.98 16.62
N ILE A 296 -22.53 -28.59 17.49
CA ILE A 296 -22.85 -28.74 18.91
C ILE A 296 -22.05 -27.80 19.80
N ARG A 297 -22.60 -27.49 20.97
CA ARG A 297 -21.98 -26.64 21.99
C ARG A 297 -21.86 -27.49 23.25
N ALA A 298 -20.63 -27.68 23.74
CA ALA A 298 -20.35 -28.59 24.85
C ALA A 298 -21.03 -28.18 26.17
N SER A 299 -21.42 -26.92 26.31
CA SER A 299 -22.15 -26.41 27.47
C SER A 299 -23.65 -26.71 27.46
N LYS A 300 -24.20 -27.21 26.35
CA LYS A 300 -25.65 -27.44 26.20
C LYS A 300 -25.98 -28.92 26.43
N ALA A 301 -26.77 -29.20 27.47
CA ALA A 301 -27.01 -30.56 27.95
C ALA A 301 -27.73 -31.48 26.94
N ASP A 302 -28.61 -30.94 26.10
CA ASP A 302 -29.30 -31.69 25.03
C ASP A 302 -28.34 -32.09 23.91
N HIS A 303 -27.45 -31.19 23.49
CA HIS A 303 -26.42 -31.46 22.49
C HIS A 303 -25.44 -32.52 23.00
N GLU A 304 -25.06 -32.43 24.28
CA GLU A 304 -24.20 -33.41 24.94
C GLU A 304 -24.85 -34.80 24.97
N ALA A 305 -26.11 -34.88 25.43
CA ALA A 305 -26.85 -36.13 25.51
C ALA A 305 -26.97 -36.80 24.13
N LEU A 306 -27.22 -36.00 23.09
CA LEU A 306 -27.30 -36.49 21.72
C LEU A 306 -25.96 -37.05 21.23
N LEU A 307 -24.85 -36.33 21.45
CA LEU A 307 -23.51 -36.82 21.08
C LEU A 307 -23.21 -38.16 21.76
N ARG A 308 -23.46 -38.27 23.07
CA ARG A 308 -23.21 -39.51 23.82
C ARG A 308 -24.01 -40.69 23.29
N LYS A 309 -25.31 -40.49 23.03
CA LYS A 309 -26.19 -41.51 22.44
C LYS A 309 -25.58 -42.09 21.16
N TYR A 310 -25.18 -41.23 20.22
CA TYR A 310 -24.65 -41.68 18.92
C TYR A 310 -23.25 -42.30 19.02
N LEU A 311 -22.39 -41.81 19.92
CA LEU A 311 -21.10 -42.46 20.21
C LEU A 311 -21.27 -43.86 20.85
N GLU A 312 -22.35 -44.08 21.60
CA GLU A 312 -22.64 -45.36 22.25
C GLU A 312 -23.32 -46.35 21.30
N GLU A 313 -24.39 -45.94 20.63
CA GLU A 313 -25.23 -46.80 19.79
C GLU A 313 -24.63 -47.01 18.39
N TYR A 314 -23.92 -46.02 17.85
CA TYR A 314 -23.48 -46.00 16.45
C TYR A 314 -22.01 -45.56 16.25
N PRO A 315 -21.02 -46.10 16.98
CA PRO A 315 -19.62 -45.63 16.92
C PRO A 315 -19.03 -45.73 15.51
N GLU A 316 -19.31 -46.82 14.78
CA GLU A 316 -18.77 -47.09 13.43
C GLU A 316 -19.29 -46.13 12.34
N LYS A 317 -20.31 -45.32 12.65
CA LYS A 317 -20.97 -44.38 11.73
C LYS A 317 -20.86 -42.93 12.18
N THR A 318 -20.28 -42.71 13.37
CA THR A 318 -20.29 -41.42 14.06
C THR A 318 -18.89 -40.83 14.10
N VAL A 319 -18.79 -39.54 13.78
CA VAL A 319 -17.56 -38.76 13.95
C VAL A 319 -17.83 -37.53 14.81
N LEU A 320 -16.95 -37.27 15.76
CA LEU A 320 -16.84 -35.98 16.44
C LEU A 320 -15.68 -35.21 15.80
N ILE A 321 -16.01 -34.13 15.11
CA ILE A 321 -15.06 -33.19 14.55
C ILE A 321 -14.81 -32.09 15.57
N TYR A 322 -13.58 -31.98 16.03
CA TYR A 322 -13.12 -30.93 16.92
C TYR A 322 -12.29 -29.91 16.14
N SER A 323 -12.77 -28.67 16.08
CA SER A 323 -12.29 -27.62 15.19
C SER A 323 -11.97 -26.32 15.94
N MET A 324 -11.24 -26.46 17.05
CA MET A 324 -10.72 -25.35 17.86
C MET A 324 -9.28 -25.64 18.27
N TRP A 325 -8.64 -24.72 18.99
CA TRP A 325 -7.31 -24.94 19.55
C TRP A 325 -7.31 -26.19 20.46
N SER A 326 -6.30 -27.04 20.28
CA SER A 326 -6.21 -28.34 20.97
C SER A 326 -5.97 -28.22 22.47
N GLY A 327 -5.49 -27.05 22.95
CA GLY A 327 -5.34 -26.76 24.36
C GLY A 327 -6.65 -26.83 25.15
N TYR A 328 -7.77 -26.38 24.56
CA TYR A 328 -9.07 -26.43 25.23
C TYR A 328 -9.59 -27.86 25.47
N MET A 329 -9.03 -28.88 24.80
CA MET A 329 -9.33 -30.29 25.09
C MET A 329 -8.67 -30.80 26.36
N LYS A 330 -7.82 -30.02 27.04
CA LYS A 330 -7.06 -30.49 28.21
C LYS A 330 -7.84 -30.40 29.52
N LYS A 331 -8.95 -29.66 29.58
CA LYS A 331 -9.71 -29.40 30.81
C LYS A 331 -11.22 -29.39 30.56
N GLY A 332 -11.97 -29.51 31.65
CA GLY A 332 -13.43 -29.33 31.67
C GLY A 332 -14.20 -30.28 30.77
N LYS A 333 -15.35 -29.81 30.28
CA LYS A 333 -16.31 -30.62 29.53
C LYS A 333 -15.80 -31.08 28.17
N LEU A 334 -15.01 -30.23 27.51
CA LEU A 334 -14.41 -30.56 26.21
C LEU A 334 -13.48 -31.75 26.31
N LYS A 335 -12.66 -31.85 27.37
CA LYS A 335 -11.83 -33.03 27.62
C LYS A 335 -12.66 -34.30 27.69
N GLU A 336 -13.73 -34.28 28.48
CA GLU A 336 -14.60 -35.45 28.69
C GLU A 336 -15.17 -35.99 27.36
N LEU A 337 -15.75 -35.10 26.55
CA LEU A 337 -16.39 -35.48 25.28
C LEU A 337 -15.37 -35.93 24.23
N THR A 338 -14.23 -35.24 24.16
CA THR A 338 -13.18 -35.58 23.18
C THR A 338 -12.44 -36.85 23.54
N ASP A 339 -12.19 -37.13 24.82
CA ASP A 339 -11.62 -38.40 25.27
C ASP A 339 -12.57 -39.57 25.00
N MET A 340 -13.87 -39.41 25.26
CA MET A 340 -14.87 -40.43 24.91
C MET A 340 -14.87 -40.75 23.41
N ALA A 341 -14.91 -39.73 22.55
CA ALA A 341 -14.86 -39.92 21.11
C ALA A 341 -13.52 -40.55 20.66
N ARG A 342 -12.40 -40.17 21.30
CA ARG A 342 -11.07 -40.72 21.01
C ARG A 342 -10.98 -42.20 21.35
N THR A 343 -11.45 -42.62 22.52
CA THR A 343 -11.46 -44.04 22.94
C THR A 343 -12.26 -44.92 21.97
N LYS A 344 -13.26 -44.35 21.32
CA LYS A 344 -14.11 -45.03 20.33
C LYS A 344 -13.61 -44.91 18.88
N GLY A 345 -12.49 -44.23 18.62
CA GLY A 345 -11.97 -43.99 17.26
C GLY A 345 -12.73 -42.95 16.44
N CYS A 346 -13.71 -42.28 17.05
CA CYS A 346 -14.64 -41.34 16.40
C CYS A 346 -14.10 -39.89 16.36
N LEU A 347 -12.98 -39.57 17.03
CA LEU A 347 -12.48 -38.19 17.07
C LEU A 347 -11.69 -37.85 15.80
N ARG A 348 -11.96 -36.68 15.22
CA ARG A 348 -11.12 -36.00 14.22
C ARG A 348 -10.82 -34.59 14.70
N VAL A 349 -9.53 -34.24 14.76
CA VAL A 349 -9.09 -32.88 15.12
C VAL A 349 -8.72 -32.16 13.83
N ILE A 350 -9.53 -31.18 13.43
CA ILE A 350 -9.41 -30.45 12.16
C ILE A 350 -9.47 -28.96 12.46
N HIS A 351 -8.31 -28.31 12.55
CA HIS A 351 -8.24 -26.91 12.99
C HIS A 351 -7.10 -26.18 12.27
N SER A 352 -7.39 -24.95 11.86
CA SER A 352 -6.41 -23.96 11.43
C SER A 352 -6.43 -22.79 12.41
N SER A 353 -5.26 -22.21 12.67
CA SER A 353 -5.12 -21.06 13.57
C SER A 353 -5.77 -19.82 12.96
N GLY A 354 -6.38 -18.96 13.77
CA GLY A 354 -6.78 -17.61 13.35
C GLY A 354 -5.59 -16.65 13.17
N HIS A 355 -4.45 -16.99 13.75
CA HIS A 355 -3.26 -16.12 13.86
C HIS A 355 -2.16 -16.52 12.90
N VAL A 356 -1.46 -15.51 12.39
CA VAL A 356 -0.34 -15.59 11.45
C VAL A 356 0.77 -16.50 11.96
N THR A 357 1.36 -17.31 11.07
CA THR A 357 2.51 -18.13 11.42
C THR A 357 3.77 -17.29 11.56
N LYS A 358 4.78 -17.74 12.30
CA LYS A 358 6.06 -17.02 12.42
C LYS A 358 6.66 -16.68 11.06
N HIS A 359 6.72 -17.65 10.15
CA HIS A 359 7.26 -17.47 8.79
C HIS A 359 6.47 -16.44 7.97
N ASP A 360 5.14 -16.51 8.04
CA ASP A 360 4.29 -15.58 7.31
C ASP A 360 4.33 -14.16 7.91
N LEU A 361 4.51 -14.06 9.24
CA LEU A 361 4.70 -12.79 9.93
C LEU A 361 6.03 -12.13 9.52
N GLU A 362 7.12 -12.89 9.48
CA GLU A 362 8.42 -12.40 8.99
C GLU A 362 8.28 -11.89 7.54
N SER A 363 7.65 -12.69 6.67
CA SER A 363 7.39 -12.32 5.27
C SER A 363 6.49 -11.08 5.14
N PHE A 364 5.49 -10.95 6.01
CA PHE A 364 4.59 -9.80 6.05
C PHE A 364 5.34 -8.53 6.46
N ILE A 365 6.17 -8.60 7.50
CA ILE A 365 6.96 -7.46 7.97
C ILE A 365 7.95 -7.00 6.89
N GLU A 366 8.60 -7.93 6.20
CA GLU A 366 9.47 -7.63 5.05
C GLU A 366 8.70 -6.95 3.92
N MET A 367 7.48 -7.42 3.61
CA MET A 367 6.64 -6.83 2.56
C MET A 367 6.16 -5.41 2.91
N VAL A 368 5.85 -5.14 4.18
CA VAL A 368 5.41 -3.81 4.65
C VAL A 368 6.57 -2.80 4.63
N GLU A 369 7.82 -3.27 4.69
CA GLU A 369 9.03 -2.43 4.74
C GLU A 369 9.00 -1.34 5.84
N SER A 370 8.33 -1.61 6.96
CA SER A 370 8.16 -0.64 8.03
C SER A 370 9.49 -0.20 8.67
N GLU A 371 9.61 1.05 9.08
CA GLU A 371 10.85 1.53 9.71
C GLU A 371 11.06 1.01 11.13
N LYS A 372 9.96 0.81 11.86
CA LYS A 372 9.93 0.36 13.24
C LYS A 372 8.80 -0.64 13.42
N VAL A 373 9.03 -1.65 14.25
CA VAL A 373 8.03 -2.69 14.53
C VAL A 373 7.81 -2.80 16.03
N ILE A 374 6.56 -2.72 16.48
CA ILE A 374 6.13 -3.14 17.81
C ILE A 374 5.34 -4.44 17.64
N VAL A 375 5.65 -5.43 18.46
CA VAL A 375 4.96 -6.71 18.49
C VAL A 375 4.11 -6.76 19.75
N ILE A 376 2.82 -6.97 19.59
CA ILE A 376 1.83 -7.14 20.65
C ILE A 376 1.17 -8.51 20.53
N HIS A 377 0.22 -8.80 21.42
CA HIS A 377 -0.52 -10.05 21.48
C HIS A 377 0.41 -11.28 21.49
N THR A 378 1.37 -11.28 22.41
CA THR A 378 2.42 -12.32 22.50
C THR A 378 2.83 -12.57 23.94
N GLU A 379 3.15 -13.84 24.27
CA GLU A 379 3.77 -14.18 25.57
C GLU A 379 5.26 -13.81 25.63
N LYS A 380 5.92 -13.72 24.47
CA LYS A 380 7.35 -13.42 24.33
C LYS A 380 7.64 -12.69 23.03
N SER A 381 8.10 -11.45 23.14
CA SER A 381 8.49 -10.62 21.99
C SER A 381 9.86 -10.99 21.39
N GLU A 382 10.69 -11.77 22.11
CA GLU A 382 12.00 -12.29 21.69
C GLU A 382 11.93 -13.29 20.50
N GLY A 383 10.74 -13.70 20.04
CA GLY A 383 10.62 -14.67 18.94
C GLY A 383 11.09 -14.17 17.57
N LEU A 384 11.39 -12.88 17.45
CA LEU A 384 11.75 -12.15 16.23
C LEU A 384 13.17 -11.54 16.29
N ASP A 385 14.11 -12.20 17.00
CA ASP A 385 15.50 -11.76 17.24
C ASP A 385 16.28 -11.22 16.00
N ASN A 386 15.84 -11.54 14.77
CA ASN A 386 16.48 -11.09 13.53
C ASN A 386 15.96 -9.75 12.98
N LEU A 387 14.88 -9.18 13.54
CA LEU A 387 14.31 -7.90 13.10
C LEU A 387 15.04 -6.71 13.72
N LYS A 388 16.00 -6.16 12.97
CA LYS A 388 16.83 -5.02 13.40
C LYS A 388 16.05 -3.75 13.76
N ASN A 389 14.80 -3.65 13.32
CA ASN A 389 13.90 -2.51 13.51
C ASN A 389 12.81 -2.74 14.59
N GLN A 390 12.85 -3.86 15.31
CA GLN A 390 11.90 -4.11 16.40
C GLN A 390 12.18 -3.20 17.61
N ILE A 391 11.10 -2.69 18.20
CA ILE A 391 11.09 -1.90 19.44
C ILE A 391 10.41 -2.73 20.52
N SER A 392 11.15 -3.03 21.59
CA SER A 392 10.56 -3.64 22.79
C SER A 392 9.74 -2.60 23.55
N ILE A 393 8.56 -3.01 24.01
CA ILE A 393 7.65 -2.21 24.85
C ILE A 393 7.06 -3.12 25.92
N GLU A 394 6.96 -2.62 27.16
CA GLU A 394 6.31 -3.31 28.28
C GLU A 394 4.88 -2.81 28.50
N ASP A 395 4.03 -3.61 29.14
CA ASP A 395 2.66 -3.22 29.48
C ASP A 395 2.67 -1.99 30.42
N GLY A 396 1.98 -0.93 30.02
CA GLY A 396 1.96 0.37 30.67
C GLY A 396 3.07 1.33 30.25
N GLU A 397 4.05 0.88 29.44
CA GLU A 397 5.10 1.74 28.92
C GLU A 397 4.62 2.57 27.73
N THR A 398 5.03 3.84 27.68
CA THR A 398 4.81 4.73 26.54
C THR A 398 6.09 4.90 25.72
N LYS A 399 6.02 4.62 24.41
CA LYS A 399 7.07 4.97 23.44
C LYS A 399 6.69 6.25 22.70
N GLU A 400 7.65 7.17 22.62
CA GLU A 400 7.49 8.41 21.86
C GLU A 400 8.20 8.31 20.50
N PHE A 401 7.54 8.80 19.47
CA PHE A 401 8.04 8.93 18.11
C PHE A 401 7.89 10.39 17.71
N ASP A 402 8.94 10.98 17.15
CA ASP A 402 8.83 12.35 16.65
C ASP A 402 7.88 12.38 15.45
N GLY A 403 6.73 13.05 15.55
CA GLY A 403 5.89 13.33 14.36
C GLY A 403 6.52 14.32 13.38
N ARG A 404 7.75 14.72 13.68
CA ARG A 404 8.71 15.36 12.79
C ARG A 404 9.80 14.38 12.34
N TYR A 405 9.50 13.10 12.18
CA TYR A 405 10.27 12.24 11.28
C TYR A 405 10.04 12.75 9.84
N MET A 406 10.65 13.90 9.52
CA MET A 406 11.31 14.06 8.24
C MET A 406 12.47 13.08 8.30
N ASP A 407 12.22 11.81 8.02
CA ASP A 407 13.34 10.98 7.61
C ASP A 407 14.01 11.73 6.49
N LYS A 408 15.33 11.87 6.65
CA LYS A 408 16.19 12.28 5.55
C LYS A 408 15.70 11.54 4.32
N LEU A 409 15.31 12.30 3.30
CA LEU A 409 14.89 11.73 2.03
C LEU A 409 15.84 10.60 1.65
N ARG A 410 15.30 9.38 1.55
CA ARG A 410 16.07 8.21 1.14
C ARG A 410 16.37 8.36 -0.34
N LEU A 411 17.61 8.71 -0.66
CA LEU A 411 18.09 8.86 -2.03
C LEU A 411 18.37 7.50 -2.66
N SER A 412 18.62 7.49 -3.97
CA SER A 412 19.24 6.36 -4.66
C SER A 412 20.52 5.92 -3.93
N LYS A 413 20.72 4.61 -3.74
CA LYS A 413 21.94 4.04 -3.15
C LYS A 413 23.23 4.40 -3.91
N LYS A 414 23.11 4.89 -5.15
CA LYS A 414 24.21 5.36 -5.99
C LYS A 414 24.54 6.85 -5.81
N ILE A 415 23.78 7.59 -5.01
CA ILE A 415 24.04 8.99 -4.67
C ILE A 415 24.52 9.05 -3.22
N THR A 416 25.68 9.66 -2.99
CA THR A 416 26.17 9.90 -1.64
C THR A 416 25.55 11.18 -1.11
N ARG A 417 25.12 11.15 0.15
CA ARG A 417 24.49 12.25 0.85
C ARG A 417 25.26 12.61 2.11
N ASP A 418 25.83 13.80 2.14
CA ASP A 418 26.47 14.33 3.35
C ASP A 418 25.67 15.52 3.90
N ASP A 419 25.11 15.36 5.10
CA ASP A 419 24.40 16.45 5.78
C ASP A 419 25.35 17.30 6.62
N SER A 420 25.28 18.62 6.47
CA SER A 420 26.03 19.58 7.29
C SER A 420 25.16 20.79 7.61
N GLY A 421 24.60 20.83 8.83
CA GLY A 421 23.73 21.91 9.29
C GLY A 421 22.52 22.12 8.36
N ASN A 422 22.41 23.31 7.78
CA ASN A 422 21.32 23.68 6.87
C ASN A 422 21.56 23.26 5.40
N CYS A 423 22.61 22.50 5.13
CA CYS A 423 23.04 22.13 3.79
C CYS A 423 23.11 20.60 3.64
N VAL A 424 22.75 20.10 2.45
CA VAL A 424 23.00 18.73 2.00
C VAL A 424 23.95 18.76 0.82
N ILE A 425 25.06 18.02 0.91
CA ILE A 425 25.94 17.76 -0.23
C ILE A 425 25.44 16.48 -0.92
N LEU A 426 25.02 16.62 -2.18
CA LEU A 426 24.66 15.52 -3.06
C LEU A 426 25.86 15.19 -3.95
N LYS A 427 26.46 14.00 -3.78
CA LYS A 427 27.56 13.56 -4.63
C LYS A 427 27.11 12.47 -5.59
N LEU A 428 27.31 12.74 -6.88
CA LEU A 428 27.02 11.80 -7.96
C LEU A 428 28.30 11.07 -8.37
N ASN A 429 28.13 9.90 -8.96
CA ASN A 429 29.24 9.15 -9.55
C ASN A 429 29.45 9.57 -11.02
N GLY A 430 30.67 9.97 -11.37
CA GLY A 430 31.03 10.44 -12.72
C GLY A 430 30.84 9.40 -13.83
N LYS A 431 31.00 8.11 -13.51
CA LYS A 431 30.73 7.03 -14.48
C LYS A 431 29.24 6.89 -14.74
N THR A 432 28.44 6.96 -13.68
CA THR A 432 26.97 6.95 -13.80
C THR A 432 26.48 8.16 -14.61
N ILE A 433 27.04 9.35 -14.41
CA ILE A 433 26.72 10.55 -15.22
C ILE A 433 26.96 10.30 -16.72
N LYS A 434 28.02 9.57 -17.06
CA LYS A 434 28.41 9.27 -18.44
C LYS A 434 27.59 8.16 -19.09
N GLU A 435 27.21 7.15 -18.32
CA GLU A 435 26.62 5.90 -18.83
C GLU A 435 25.08 5.84 -18.71
N ASP A 436 24.50 6.40 -17.64
CA ASP A 436 23.07 6.24 -17.33
C ASP A 436 22.22 7.42 -17.88
N ASN A 437 20.96 7.14 -18.22
CA ASN A 437 20.00 8.17 -18.63
C ASN A 437 19.70 9.15 -17.46
N MET A 438 19.48 10.43 -17.75
CA MET A 438 19.16 11.48 -16.77
C MET A 438 17.91 11.19 -15.93
N GLN A 439 16.95 10.43 -16.47
CA GLN A 439 15.75 10.01 -15.74
C GLN A 439 16.03 9.00 -14.63
N THR A 440 17.16 8.29 -14.67
CA THR A 440 17.50 7.31 -13.64
C THR A 440 17.64 7.99 -12.29
N ALA A 441 17.18 7.34 -11.23
CA ALA A 441 17.22 7.91 -9.88
C ALA A 441 18.66 8.26 -9.43
N SER A 442 19.70 7.71 -10.06
CA SER A 442 21.09 8.05 -9.77
C SER A 442 21.61 9.31 -10.48
N ASN A 443 20.98 9.74 -11.57
CA ASN A 443 21.35 10.95 -12.34
C ASN A 443 20.32 12.09 -12.26
N ALA A 444 19.18 11.85 -11.60
CA ALA A 444 18.07 12.78 -11.42
C ALA A 444 18.31 13.78 -10.27
N PHE A 445 19.42 14.52 -10.31
CA PHE A 445 19.82 15.40 -9.18
C PHE A 445 18.82 16.53 -8.93
N GLU A 446 18.14 17.05 -9.94
CA GLU A 446 17.13 18.11 -9.82
C GLU A 446 15.94 17.62 -9.03
N GLY A 447 15.45 16.42 -9.35
CA GLY A 447 14.38 15.76 -8.60
C GLY A 447 14.73 15.62 -7.13
N TRP A 448 15.95 15.15 -6.82
CA TRP A 448 16.41 15.04 -5.44
C TRP A 448 16.64 16.38 -4.75
N ALA A 449 17.20 17.37 -5.45
CA ALA A 449 17.46 18.69 -4.90
C ALA A 449 16.16 19.42 -4.55
N CYS A 450 15.17 19.40 -5.47
CA CYS A 450 13.85 19.97 -5.22
C CYS A 450 13.13 19.22 -4.09
N ALA A 451 13.21 17.89 -4.02
CA ALA A 451 12.66 17.11 -2.92
C ALA A 451 13.29 17.51 -1.58
N ILE A 452 14.63 17.58 -1.49
CA ILE A 452 15.35 17.99 -0.28
C ILE A 452 14.93 19.38 0.15
N ARG A 453 14.86 20.32 -0.80
CA ARG A 453 14.41 21.67 -0.51
C ARG A 453 12.97 21.69 0.01
N ALA A 454 12.06 20.96 -0.62
CA ALA A 454 10.65 20.96 -0.28
C ALA A 454 10.32 20.25 1.04
N LYS A 455 11.02 19.16 1.35
CA LYS A 455 10.74 18.32 2.52
C LYS A 455 11.58 18.69 3.73
N GLU A 456 12.84 19.04 3.51
CA GLU A 456 13.78 19.30 4.60
C GLU A 456 14.14 20.78 4.76
N ASN A 457 13.71 21.65 3.83
CA ASN A 457 14.03 23.08 3.80
C ASN A 457 15.55 23.39 3.85
N LYS A 458 16.37 22.47 3.34
CA LYS A 458 17.83 22.63 3.29
C LYS A 458 18.29 23.23 1.96
N GLU A 459 19.45 23.86 1.99
CA GLU A 459 20.23 24.20 0.80
C GLU A 459 20.90 22.94 0.25
N VAL A 460 21.17 22.92 -1.06
CA VAL A 460 21.75 21.77 -1.74
C VAL A 460 23.04 22.17 -2.42
N VAL A 461 24.11 21.43 -2.12
CA VAL A 461 25.41 21.56 -2.79
C VAL A 461 25.60 20.32 -3.66
N LEU A 462 25.74 20.49 -4.97
CA LEU A 462 26.05 19.38 -5.88
C LEU A 462 27.57 19.17 -5.98
N ASP A 463 27.99 17.91 -5.94
CA ASP A 463 29.36 17.46 -6.13
C ASP A 463 29.40 16.21 -7.03
N VAL A 464 30.60 15.85 -7.47
CA VAL A 464 30.88 14.57 -8.13
C VAL A 464 32.01 13.88 -7.39
N ASP A 465 31.89 12.58 -7.19
CA ASP A 465 32.87 11.78 -6.44
C ASP A 465 34.28 11.99 -6.99
N LYS A 466 35.21 12.36 -6.11
CA LYS A 466 36.61 12.69 -6.47
C LYS A 466 37.31 11.60 -7.28
N GLU A 467 36.98 10.33 -7.02
CA GLU A 467 37.55 9.18 -7.73
C GLU A 467 37.08 9.05 -9.18
N THR A 468 35.96 9.70 -9.53
CA THR A 468 35.31 9.58 -10.85
C THR A 468 35.09 10.91 -11.54
N ILE A 469 35.46 12.04 -10.92
CA ILE A 469 35.25 13.38 -11.49
C ILE A 469 35.98 13.57 -12.82
N SER A 470 37.11 12.88 -13.04
CA SER A 470 37.83 12.91 -14.31
C SER A 470 37.02 12.35 -15.49
N GLU A 471 35.98 11.53 -15.24
CA GLU A 471 35.11 11.00 -16.30
C GLU A 471 34.25 12.09 -16.96
N ILE A 472 34.06 13.23 -16.29
CA ILE A 472 33.24 14.35 -16.77
C ILE A 472 34.07 15.59 -17.13
N CYS A 473 35.40 15.54 -16.96
CA CYS A 473 36.31 16.61 -17.35
C CYS A 473 36.60 16.52 -18.85
N LEU A 474 35.92 17.33 -19.65
CA LEU A 474 36.08 17.37 -21.10
C LEU A 474 36.72 18.68 -21.55
N ASN A 475 37.52 18.62 -22.62
CA ASN A 475 37.95 19.81 -23.35
C ASN A 475 37.02 20.12 -24.54
N ASP A 476 37.22 21.27 -25.18
CA ASP A 476 36.40 21.77 -26.29
C ASP A 476 36.16 20.75 -27.41
N SER A 477 37.17 19.95 -27.77
CA SER A 477 37.09 18.96 -28.84
C SER A 477 36.41 17.65 -28.41
N GLU A 478 36.32 17.41 -27.10
CA GLU A 478 35.73 16.20 -26.53
C GLU A 478 34.22 16.34 -26.30
N TYR A 479 33.67 17.56 -26.26
CA TYR A 479 32.22 17.76 -26.08
C TYR A 479 31.39 17.14 -27.21
N THR A 480 31.92 17.06 -28.43
CA THR A 480 31.24 16.42 -29.57
C THR A 480 31.65 14.96 -29.77
N ALA A 481 32.54 14.42 -28.93
CA ALA A 481 33.00 13.05 -29.06
C ALA A 481 31.88 12.05 -28.71
N ALA A 482 31.85 10.94 -29.45
CA ALA A 482 30.84 9.91 -29.27
C ALA A 482 30.83 9.36 -27.84
N GLY A 483 29.65 9.31 -27.23
CA GLY A 483 29.46 8.84 -25.85
C GLY A 483 29.43 9.94 -24.78
N ASN A 484 29.81 11.18 -25.10
CA ASN A 484 29.84 12.27 -24.11
C ASN A 484 28.53 13.05 -23.98
N GLY A 485 27.51 12.72 -24.78
CA GLY A 485 26.25 13.47 -24.78
C GLY A 485 25.50 13.48 -23.44
N HIS A 486 25.63 12.43 -22.63
CA HIS A 486 25.04 12.39 -21.29
C HIS A 486 25.76 13.36 -20.33
N ILE A 487 27.08 13.48 -20.44
CA ILE A 487 27.90 14.43 -19.68
C ILE A 487 27.49 15.86 -20.03
N CYS A 488 27.43 16.19 -21.32
CA CYS A 488 27.02 17.52 -21.78
C CYS A 488 25.61 17.89 -21.31
N ARG A 489 24.65 16.95 -21.33
CA ARG A 489 23.31 17.18 -20.76
C ARG A 489 23.36 17.39 -19.26
N PHE A 490 24.17 16.63 -18.52
CA PHE A 490 24.36 16.85 -17.09
C PHE A 490 24.91 18.26 -16.82
N LEU A 491 26.00 18.66 -17.49
CA LEU A 491 26.60 19.99 -17.31
C LEU A 491 25.62 21.10 -17.67
N TYR A 492 24.88 20.97 -18.78
CA TYR A 492 23.82 21.92 -19.17
C TYR A 492 22.74 22.06 -18.08
N ARG A 493 22.24 20.94 -17.56
CA ARG A 493 21.24 20.93 -16.49
C ARG A 493 21.76 21.61 -15.22
N VAL A 494 23.02 21.36 -14.85
CA VAL A 494 23.64 21.99 -13.68
C VAL A 494 23.72 23.51 -13.84
N ILE A 495 24.11 24.00 -15.03
CA ILE A 495 24.12 25.44 -15.34
C ILE A 495 22.72 26.02 -15.13
N LYS A 496 21.71 25.42 -15.78
CA LYS A 496 20.33 25.93 -15.74
C LYS A 496 19.73 25.89 -14.34
N PHE A 497 20.05 24.86 -13.55
CA PHE A 497 19.56 24.73 -12.18
C PHE A 497 20.21 25.79 -11.26
N GLN A 498 21.51 26.03 -11.41
CA GLN A 498 22.22 27.09 -10.67
C GLN A 498 21.73 28.51 -11.03
N GLU A 499 21.40 28.77 -12.30
CA GLU A 499 20.82 30.05 -12.74
C GLU A 499 19.45 30.32 -12.09
N GLN A 500 18.69 29.27 -11.78
CA GLN A 500 17.30 29.36 -11.36
C GLN A 500 17.10 29.39 -9.84
N TYR A 501 17.97 28.74 -9.06
CA TYR A 501 17.71 28.48 -7.65
C TYR A 501 18.87 28.95 -6.75
N LYS A 502 18.64 30.04 -6.01
CA LYS A 502 19.65 30.63 -5.09
C LYS A 502 20.05 29.73 -3.94
N TRP A 503 19.21 28.77 -3.56
CA TRP A 503 19.46 27.78 -2.50
C TRP A 503 20.29 26.58 -2.99
N PHE A 504 20.68 26.57 -4.27
CA PHE A 504 21.51 25.54 -4.86
C PHE A 504 22.90 26.08 -5.19
N SER A 505 23.94 25.30 -4.89
CA SER A 505 25.32 25.66 -5.20
C SER A 505 26.16 24.44 -5.57
N LEU A 506 27.41 24.67 -5.95
CA LEU A 506 28.35 23.63 -6.39
C LEU A 506 29.59 23.63 -5.49
N THR A 507 30.25 22.49 -5.37
CA THR A 507 31.61 22.43 -4.80
C THR A 507 32.63 23.08 -5.72
N GLU A 508 33.77 23.54 -5.18
CA GLU A 508 34.86 24.12 -5.98
C GLU A 508 35.36 23.17 -7.08
N ASN A 509 35.33 21.86 -6.84
CA ASN A 509 35.77 20.86 -7.82
C ASN A 509 34.87 20.84 -9.06
N LEU A 510 33.56 21.00 -8.89
CA LEU A 510 32.59 20.94 -9.98
C LEU A 510 32.43 22.30 -10.68
N LYS A 511 32.61 23.42 -9.96
CA LYS A 511 32.47 24.79 -10.51
C LYS A 511 33.31 25.03 -11.76
N GLY A 512 34.58 24.59 -11.76
CA GLY A 512 35.48 24.76 -12.90
C GLY A 512 34.96 24.07 -14.17
N ILE A 513 34.59 22.79 -14.04
CA ILE A 513 34.09 21.96 -15.15
C ILE A 513 32.80 22.53 -15.74
N VAL A 514 31.86 22.93 -14.86
CA VAL A 514 30.59 23.54 -15.27
C VAL A 514 30.82 24.88 -15.96
N LYS A 515 31.76 25.70 -15.46
CA LYS A 515 32.13 26.96 -16.08
C LYS A 515 32.73 26.77 -17.46
N ASP A 516 33.65 25.81 -17.64
CA ASP A 516 34.28 25.54 -18.92
C ASP A 516 33.26 25.15 -20.00
N PHE A 517 32.27 24.34 -19.65
CA PHE A 517 31.18 23.99 -20.57
C PHE A 517 30.23 25.17 -20.84
N ASN A 518 29.93 26.00 -19.83
CA ASN A 518 29.13 27.20 -20.03
C ASN A 518 29.82 28.21 -20.96
N ASP A 519 31.14 28.39 -20.81
CA ASP A 519 31.96 29.23 -21.67
C ASP A 519 31.97 28.69 -23.10
N TYR A 520 32.05 27.36 -23.26
CA TYR A 520 31.93 26.68 -24.55
C TYR A 520 30.57 26.96 -25.23
N LEU A 521 29.45 26.80 -24.52
CA LEU A 521 28.10 27.10 -25.04
C LEU A 521 27.89 28.60 -25.36
N SER A 522 28.69 29.48 -24.75
CA SER A 522 28.58 30.94 -24.91
C SER A 522 29.45 31.52 -26.03
N LYS A 523 30.24 30.68 -26.72
CA LYS A 523 31.09 31.08 -27.84
C LYS A 523 30.26 31.72 -28.96
N LYS A 524 30.65 32.95 -29.36
CA LYS A 524 29.87 33.76 -30.32
C LYS A 524 30.02 33.31 -31.77
N ASP A 525 31.10 32.62 -32.08
CA ASP A 525 31.42 32.04 -33.38
C ASP A 525 30.79 30.67 -33.63
N ILE A 526 30.16 30.06 -32.62
CA ILE A 526 29.47 28.78 -32.72
C ILE A 526 27.95 29.00 -32.63
N SER A 527 27.19 28.34 -33.50
CA SER A 527 25.76 28.13 -33.31
C SER A 527 25.50 26.70 -32.87
N PHE A 528 24.42 26.49 -32.12
CA PHE A 528 23.99 25.17 -31.68
C PHE A 528 22.61 24.89 -32.25
N VAL A 529 22.51 23.87 -33.09
CA VAL A 529 21.28 23.56 -33.80
C VAL A 529 20.63 22.31 -33.27
N ASN A 530 19.30 22.27 -33.22
CA ASN A 530 18.58 21.03 -32.90
C ASN A 530 18.49 20.11 -34.13
N ASN A 531 17.76 18.99 -34.00
CA ASN A 531 17.41 18.15 -35.14
C ASN A 531 15.90 18.13 -35.44
N PRO A 532 15.49 18.36 -36.71
CA PRO A 532 14.12 18.09 -37.11
C PRO A 532 13.83 16.58 -37.02
N PRO A 533 12.55 16.19 -36.81
CA PRO A 533 12.09 14.83 -37.02
C PRO A 533 12.50 14.32 -38.41
N THR A 534 12.76 13.01 -38.52
CA THR A 534 13.10 12.39 -39.82
C THR A 534 12.16 11.24 -40.19
N LYS A 535 11.22 10.92 -39.31
CA LYS A 535 10.25 9.82 -39.39
C LYS A 535 8.98 10.24 -38.65
N ASP A 536 7.86 9.60 -38.94
CA ASP A 536 6.63 9.73 -38.14
C ASP A 536 6.87 9.25 -36.70
N ALA A 537 6.04 9.71 -35.75
CA ALA A 537 6.13 9.29 -34.35
C ALA A 537 6.04 7.76 -34.23
N GLU A 538 6.84 7.17 -33.34
CA GLU A 538 6.83 5.73 -33.14
C GLU A 538 5.50 5.30 -32.51
N ASP A 539 4.79 4.38 -33.19
CA ASP A 539 3.59 3.73 -32.68
C ASP A 539 3.88 2.24 -32.56
N ASN A 540 4.44 1.85 -31.42
CA ASN A 540 4.80 0.46 -31.11
C ASN A 540 4.03 -0.04 -29.89
N SER A 541 4.14 -1.33 -29.58
CA SER A 541 3.41 -1.95 -28.48
C SER A 541 3.89 -1.54 -27.07
N ASN A 542 4.82 -0.59 -26.95
CA ASN A 542 5.16 0.02 -25.66
C ASN A 542 3.95 0.82 -25.14
N LYS A 543 3.64 0.68 -23.86
CA LYS A 543 2.49 1.31 -23.22
C LYS A 543 2.56 2.83 -23.29
N GLU A 544 3.72 3.43 -23.06
CA GLU A 544 3.88 4.90 -23.11
C GLU A 544 3.57 5.43 -24.51
N ASN A 545 4.12 4.81 -25.57
CA ASN A 545 3.82 5.19 -26.95
C ASN A 545 2.33 5.06 -27.31
N LEU A 546 1.65 4.03 -26.81
CA LEU A 546 0.21 3.86 -27.03
C LEU A 546 -0.59 4.97 -26.34
N ILE A 547 -0.21 5.34 -25.12
CA ILE A 547 -0.84 6.41 -24.35
C ILE A 547 -0.56 7.77 -24.98
N GLU A 548 0.67 8.04 -25.42
CA GLU A 548 1.02 9.23 -26.21
C GLU A 548 0.13 9.36 -27.45
N SER A 549 -0.01 8.26 -28.22
CA SER A 549 -0.83 8.22 -29.44
C SER A 549 -2.28 8.62 -29.12
N LYS A 550 -2.83 8.08 -28.02
CA LYS A 550 -4.18 8.42 -27.54
C LYS A 550 -4.33 9.82 -27.01
N LEU A 551 -3.36 10.34 -26.25
CA LEU A 551 -3.40 11.68 -25.70
C LEU A 551 -3.22 12.76 -26.79
N ALA A 552 -2.55 12.42 -27.89
CA ALA A 552 -2.44 13.28 -29.06
C ALA A 552 -3.74 13.35 -29.90
N GLU A 553 -4.71 12.46 -29.69
CA GLU A 553 -6.03 12.58 -30.30
C GLU A 553 -6.69 13.91 -29.88
N LYS A 554 -7.39 14.54 -30.82
CA LYS A 554 -7.94 15.88 -30.65
C LYS A 554 -8.76 15.99 -29.35
N GLN A 555 -8.48 17.03 -28.56
CA GLN A 555 -9.08 17.35 -27.25
C GLN A 555 -8.74 16.41 -26.09
N LYS A 556 -8.15 15.22 -26.28
CA LYS A 556 -7.98 14.24 -25.19
C LYS A 556 -7.09 14.72 -24.07
N LEU A 557 -5.90 15.23 -24.38
CA LEU A 557 -5.04 15.79 -23.35
C LEU A 557 -5.69 17.02 -22.68
N ARG A 558 -6.44 17.83 -23.43
CA ARG A 558 -7.10 19.04 -22.92
C ARG A 558 -8.19 18.73 -21.90
N GLU A 559 -8.87 17.59 -22.03
CA GLU A 559 -9.83 17.10 -21.03
C GLU A 559 -9.16 16.84 -19.66
N ILE A 560 -7.85 16.53 -19.65
CA ILE A 560 -7.09 16.19 -18.44
C ILE A 560 -6.42 17.42 -17.83
N ILE A 561 -5.70 18.20 -18.64
CA ILE A 561 -4.87 19.32 -18.15
C ILE A 561 -5.48 20.71 -18.41
N GLY A 562 -6.68 20.76 -18.97
CA GLY A 562 -7.44 21.98 -19.19
C GLY A 562 -6.82 22.91 -20.24
N ASP A 563 -7.09 24.20 -20.09
CA ASP A 563 -6.78 25.23 -21.08
C ASP A 563 -5.30 25.61 -21.20
N THR A 564 -4.38 24.89 -20.54
CA THR A 564 -2.95 25.10 -20.70
C THR A 564 -2.43 24.68 -22.08
N ILE A 565 -3.16 23.81 -22.79
CA ILE A 565 -2.80 23.29 -24.12
C ILE A 565 -3.86 23.61 -25.18
N ASP A 566 -3.46 23.56 -26.45
CA ASP A 566 -4.37 23.60 -27.60
C ASP A 566 -5.05 22.24 -27.82
N SER A 567 -6.03 22.23 -28.71
CA SER A 567 -6.61 21.02 -29.30
C SER A 567 -5.64 20.21 -30.15
N ASP A 568 -4.65 20.86 -30.77
CA ASP A 568 -3.59 20.19 -31.53
C ASP A 568 -2.43 19.82 -30.59
N VAL A 569 -2.14 18.52 -30.51
CA VAL A 569 -1.08 17.95 -29.68
C VAL A 569 -0.16 17.10 -30.56
N TYR A 570 1.13 17.35 -30.46
CA TYR A 570 2.17 16.70 -31.25
C TYR A 570 3.00 15.76 -30.38
N ARG A 571 3.59 14.74 -31.00
CA ARG A 571 4.31 13.67 -30.31
C ARG A 571 5.82 13.70 -30.60
N GLN A 572 6.62 13.29 -29.63
CA GLN A 572 8.03 12.91 -29.80
C GLN A 572 8.87 13.97 -30.53
N LEU A 573 8.99 15.17 -29.97
CA LEU A 573 9.87 16.23 -30.51
C LEU A 573 11.33 15.96 -30.15
N PRO A 574 12.24 15.75 -31.13
CA PRO A 574 13.62 15.42 -30.82
C PRO A 574 14.39 16.56 -30.14
N VAL A 575 15.25 16.20 -29.18
CA VAL A 575 16.02 17.14 -28.33
C VAL A 575 17.53 16.95 -28.45
N GLY A 576 18.02 16.54 -29.63
CA GLY A 576 19.45 16.55 -29.93
C GLY A 576 19.94 17.99 -30.08
N LEU A 577 21.24 18.20 -29.86
CA LEU A 577 21.89 19.50 -30.03
C LEU A 577 23.25 19.28 -30.69
N PHE A 578 23.56 20.10 -31.70
CA PHE A 578 24.68 19.91 -32.59
C PHE A 578 25.42 21.22 -32.83
N VAL A 579 26.74 21.16 -32.93
CA VAL A 579 27.59 22.30 -33.29
C VAL A 579 27.41 22.64 -34.76
N ASN A 580 26.94 23.86 -35.06
CA ASN A 580 26.71 24.49 -36.37
C ASN A 580 25.70 23.78 -37.29
N GLU A 581 25.82 22.46 -37.47
CA GLU A 581 24.96 21.65 -38.32
C GLU A 581 24.75 20.24 -37.75
N LYS A 582 23.63 19.62 -38.11
CA LYS A 582 23.28 18.26 -37.69
C LYS A 582 24.21 17.23 -38.35
N SER A 583 25.18 16.73 -37.60
CA SER A 583 26.03 15.58 -37.97
C SER A 583 26.30 14.73 -36.73
N LYS A 584 26.65 13.44 -36.90
CA LYS A 584 27.02 12.59 -35.75
C LYS A 584 28.27 13.12 -35.03
N ASP A 585 29.21 13.70 -35.78
CA ASP A 585 30.49 14.20 -35.27
C ASP A 585 30.36 15.57 -34.58
N ASN A 586 29.20 16.23 -34.74
CA ASN A 586 28.89 17.53 -34.16
C ASN A 586 27.95 17.43 -32.95
N ALA A 587 27.50 16.22 -32.58
CA ALA A 587 26.49 16.03 -31.55
C ALA A 587 27.05 16.31 -30.16
N ILE A 588 26.49 17.28 -29.45
CA ILE A 588 26.82 17.58 -28.05
C ILE A 588 25.80 16.98 -27.07
N PHE A 589 24.52 16.88 -27.43
CA PHE A 589 23.54 16.15 -26.64
C PHE A 589 23.25 14.79 -27.26
N THR A 590 22.79 13.84 -26.44
CA THR A 590 22.41 12.53 -26.96
C THR A 590 21.30 12.66 -28.01
N CYS A 591 21.30 11.74 -28.97
CA CYS A 591 20.39 11.72 -30.11
C CYS A 591 19.72 10.35 -30.26
N GLY A 592 18.74 10.23 -31.15
CA GLY A 592 18.00 8.99 -31.37
C GLY A 592 16.69 8.99 -30.58
N HIS A 593 16.59 8.16 -29.54
CA HIS A 593 15.37 7.99 -28.74
C HIS A 593 15.06 9.13 -27.76
N SER A 594 15.87 10.19 -27.71
CA SER A 594 15.58 11.35 -26.85
C SER A 594 14.63 12.32 -27.53
N ALA A 595 13.42 12.41 -26.99
CA ALA A 595 12.39 13.32 -27.45
C ALA A 595 11.51 13.77 -26.28
N ILE A 596 10.84 14.91 -26.46
CA ILE A 596 9.70 15.33 -25.63
C ILE A 596 8.49 14.49 -26.04
N ASP A 597 7.84 13.82 -25.10
CA ASP A 597 6.75 12.88 -25.36
C ASP A 597 5.57 13.56 -26.08
N LEU A 598 5.02 14.62 -25.47
CA LEU A 598 3.91 15.39 -26.02
C LEU A 598 4.17 16.89 -25.91
N TRP A 599 3.71 17.66 -26.88
CA TRP A 599 3.80 19.11 -26.84
C TRP A 599 2.70 19.80 -27.65
N SER A 600 2.42 21.05 -27.32
CA SER A 600 1.40 21.87 -27.98
C SER A 600 1.80 23.33 -27.97
N ILE A 601 1.38 24.10 -28.97
CA ILE A 601 1.52 25.57 -29.01
C ILE A 601 0.12 26.16 -28.94
N LYS A 602 -0.12 26.96 -27.92
CA LYS A 602 -1.34 27.75 -27.73
C LYS A 602 -0.96 29.20 -27.45
N ASP A 603 -1.50 30.12 -28.26
CA ASP A 603 -1.19 31.55 -28.18
C ASP A 603 0.33 31.81 -28.19
N ASP A 604 0.88 32.43 -27.13
CA ASP A 604 2.31 32.72 -26.96
C ASP A 604 3.06 31.66 -26.14
N THR A 605 2.44 30.51 -25.88
CA THR A 605 2.93 29.49 -24.94
C THR A 605 3.13 28.15 -25.62
N ILE A 606 4.32 27.57 -25.44
CA ILE A 606 4.57 26.15 -25.74
C ILE A 606 4.46 25.34 -24.45
N SER A 607 3.61 24.32 -24.48
CA SER A 607 3.47 23.35 -23.41
C SER A 607 4.22 22.08 -23.78
N ILE A 608 5.06 21.63 -22.86
CA ILE A 608 5.88 20.42 -22.96
C ILE A 608 5.37 19.46 -21.90
N VAL A 609 5.11 18.22 -22.28
CA VAL A 609 4.56 17.20 -21.40
C VAL A 609 5.49 16.01 -21.39
N GLU A 610 5.87 15.61 -20.19
CA GLU A 610 6.57 14.35 -19.93
C GLU A 610 5.59 13.38 -19.30
N LEU A 611 5.47 12.19 -19.88
CA LEU A 611 4.54 11.15 -19.47
C LEU A 611 5.30 10.02 -18.78
N LYS A 612 4.73 9.47 -17.71
CA LYS A 612 5.13 8.15 -17.19
C LYS A 612 3.92 7.24 -17.06
N ALA A 613 4.06 6.01 -17.55
CA ALA A 613 3.02 4.98 -17.44
C ALA A 613 3.53 3.80 -16.62
N LYS A 614 2.94 3.60 -15.44
CA LYS A 614 3.32 2.58 -14.47
C LYS A 614 4.77 2.66 -13.99
N ASN A 615 5.22 3.88 -13.75
CA ASN A 615 6.62 4.14 -13.45
C ASN A 615 6.80 5.35 -12.52
N ARG A 616 6.86 5.08 -11.21
CA ARG A 616 7.07 6.08 -10.16
C ARG A 616 8.54 6.54 -10.11
N MET A 617 9.03 7.22 -11.13
CA MET A 617 10.42 7.70 -11.17
C MET A 617 10.53 9.17 -10.80
N ILE A 618 11.44 9.49 -9.86
CA ILE A 618 11.75 10.89 -9.52
C ILE A 618 12.35 11.66 -10.71
N GLY A 619 12.92 10.93 -11.67
CA GLY A 619 13.52 11.48 -12.89
C GLY A 619 12.57 12.22 -13.82
N ILE A 620 11.25 12.08 -13.67
CA ILE A 620 10.28 12.87 -14.44
C ILE A 620 10.48 14.38 -14.21
N ILE A 621 10.90 14.79 -13.01
CA ILE A 621 11.29 16.18 -12.71
C ILE A 621 12.52 16.59 -13.52
N THR A 622 13.53 15.71 -13.57
CA THR A 622 14.77 15.97 -14.29
C THR A 622 14.54 16.08 -15.79
N GLU A 623 13.69 15.24 -16.35
CA GLU A 623 13.36 15.27 -17.78
C GLU A 623 12.59 16.53 -18.16
N ILE A 624 11.50 16.83 -17.44
CA ILE A 624 10.73 18.03 -17.73
C ILE A 624 11.57 19.30 -17.51
N PHE A 625 12.42 19.32 -16.48
CA PHE A 625 13.34 20.44 -16.23
C PHE A 625 14.28 20.64 -17.41
N PHE A 626 14.89 19.57 -17.91
CA PHE A 626 15.77 19.63 -19.08
C PHE A 626 15.02 20.14 -20.32
N TYR A 627 13.86 19.57 -20.64
CA TYR A 627 13.12 19.92 -21.86
C TYR A 627 12.60 21.36 -21.85
N VAL A 628 12.10 21.83 -20.70
CA VAL A 628 11.62 23.21 -20.55
C VAL A 628 12.77 24.21 -20.73
N ASN A 629 13.92 23.96 -20.11
CA ASN A 629 15.09 24.84 -20.25
C ASN A 629 15.68 24.80 -21.65
N TYR A 630 15.79 23.60 -22.24
CA TYR A 630 16.20 23.40 -23.62
C TYR A 630 15.36 24.27 -24.55
N MET A 631 14.04 24.13 -24.50
CA MET A 631 13.11 24.91 -25.32
C MET A 631 13.21 26.42 -25.04
N ASN A 632 13.32 26.80 -23.76
CA ASN A 632 13.45 28.20 -23.37
C ASN A 632 14.69 28.87 -23.99
N ASP A 633 15.81 28.17 -24.10
CA ASP A 633 17.01 28.73 -24.74
C ASP A 633 16.88 28.87 -26.27
N PHE A 634 16.00 28.09 -26.93
CA PHE A 634 15.69 28.27 -28.36
C PHE A 634 14.75 29.45 -28.62
N ILE A 635 13.78 29.69 -27.73
CA ILE A 635 12.77 30.73 -27.95
C ILE A 635 13.13 32.08 -27.31
N SER A 636 14.05 32.10 -26.34
CA SER A 636 14.39 33.32 -25.60
C SER A 636 15.36 34.21 -26.38
N PRO A 637 14.96 35.42 -26.79
CA PRO A 637 15.87 36.37 -27.46
C PRO A 637 16.98 36.89 -26.55
N ARG A 638 16.93 36.58 -25.25
CA ARG A 638 17.93 36.94 -24.24
C ARG A 638 18.85 35.78 -23.87
N SER A 639 18.71 34.63 -24.53
CA SER A 639 19.63 33.51 -24.32
C SER A 639 21.05 33.96 -24.58
N GLN A 640 21.97 33.61 -23.67
CA GLN A 640 23.39 33.88 -23.86
C GLN A 640 24.02 32.97 -24.94
N TYR A 641 23.34 31.86 -25.23
CA TYR A 641 23.72 30.85 -26.22
C TYR A 641 23.06 31.12 -27.57
N ARG A 642 23.73 30.69 -28.65
CA ARG A 642 23.20 30.77 -30.02
C ARG A 642 22.46 29.49 -30.41
N PHE A 643 21.36 29.19 -29.73
CA PHE A 643 20.52 28.02 -30.03
C PHE A 643 19.56 28.34 -31.17
N GLU A 644 19.62 27.59 -32.26
CA GLU A 644 18.90 27.89 -33.50
C GLU A 644 18.16 26.65 -34.01
N PHE A 645 16.86 26.75 -34.29
CA PHE A 645 16.15 25.63 -34.88
C PHE A 645 16.68 25.33 -36.28
N ALA A 646 17.02 24.06 -36.54
CA ALA A 646 17.38 23.61 -37.88
C ALA A 646 16.17 23.68 -38.81
N LYS A 647 16.40 24.01 -40.08
CA LYS A 647 15.33 24.14 -41.09
C LYS A 647 14.53 22.85 -41.23
N PRO A 648 13.19 22.92 -41.33
CA PRO A 648 12.36 21.75 -41.58
C PRO A 648 12.79 21.01 -42.86
N LEU A 649 12.68 19.68 -42.85
CA LEU A 649 12.94 18.86 -44.03
C LEU A 649 11.77 18.97 -45.02
N LYS A 650 12.05 18.78 -46.31
CA LYS A 650 10.98 18.63 -47.31
C LYS A 650 10.43 17.21 -47.23
N TYR A 651 9.31 17.06 -46.56
CA TYR A 651 8.59 15.81 -46.40
C TYR A 651 7.86 15.41 -47.70
N SER A 652 7.68 14.11 -47.93
CA SER A 652 6.75 13.61 -48.96
C SER A 652 5.31 13.95 -48.57
N GLN A 653 4.37 13.98 -49.53
CA GLN A 653 2.97 14.37 -49.28
C GLN A 653 2.26 13.58 -48.15
N ASP A 654 2.80 12.43 -47.73
CA ASP A 654 2.20 11.50 -46.76
C ASP A 654 2.88 11.44 -45.37
N SER A 655 3.93 12.23 -45.07
CA SER A 655 4.64 12.13 -43.78
C SER A 655 4.40 13.33 -42.85
N ASP A 656 4.16 13.06 -41.57
CA ASP A 656 3.91 14.06 -40.53
C ASP A 656 5.24 14.57 -39.95
N ASP A 657 5.46 15.88 -40.02
CA ASP A 657 6.64 16.52 -39.43
C ASP A 657 6.53 16.70 -37.91
N ARG A 658 5.50 16.11 -37.30
CA ARG A 658 5.17 16.15 -35.89
C ARG A 658 4.98 17.58 -35.39
N GLY A 659 4.46 18.48 -36.23
CA GLY A 659 4.24 19.90 -35.93
C GLY A 659 5.49 20.78 -36.02
N TYR A 660 6.64 20.22 -36.43
CA TYR A 660 7.94 20.91 -36.35
C TYR A 660 8.00 22.20 -37.18
N SER A 661 7.40 22.24 -38.37
CA SER A 661 7.37 23.46 -39.19
C SER A 661 6.63 24.60 -38.49
N LYS A 662 5.54 24.30 -37.79
CA LYS A 662 4.80 25.28 -36.98
C LYS A 662 5.68 25.84 -35.86
N LEU A 663 6.39 24.98 -35.13
CA LEU A 663 7.34 25.40 -34.09
C LEU A 663 8.47 26.28 -34.66
N TYR A 664 9.05 25.88 -35.78
CA TYR A 664 10.11 26.62 -36.46
C TYR A 664 9.64 28.01 -36.88
N ASP A 665 8.49 28.10 -37.56
CA ASP A 665 7.96 29.37 -38.04
C ASP A 665 7.52 30.28 -36.88
N SER A 666 6.79 29.76 -35.88
CA SER A 666 6.37 30.54 -34.72
C SER A 666 7.55 31.02 -33.87
N THR A 667 8.63 30.25 -33.74
CA THR A 667 9.84 30.72 -33.05
C THR A 667 10.55 31.80 -33.87
N LYS A 668 10.71 31.59 -35.18
CA LYS A 668 11.36 32.54 -36.09
C LYS A 668 10.62 33.88 -36.16
N ASN A 669 9.29 33.85 -36.01
CA ASN A 669 8.44 35.04 -35.97
C ASN A 669 8.32 35.66 -34.57
N GLU A 670 9.04 35.14 -33.56
CA GLU A 670 9.00 35.60 -32.16
C GLU A 670 7.58 35.54 -31.54
N GLU A 671 6.76 34.57 -31.98
CA GLU A 671 5.39 34.39 -31.50
C GLU A 671 5.35 33.67 -30.14
N ILE A 672 6.27 32.72 -29.92
CA ILE A 672 6.36 31.95 -28.67
C ILE A 672 7.22 32.70 -27.66
N LYS A 673 6.67 32.94 -26.47
CA LYS A 673 7.30 33.74 -25.39
C LYS A 673 7.43 32.98 -24.08
N LYS A 674 6.68 31.89 -23.90
CA LYS A 674 6.60 31.15 -22.64
C LYS A 674 6.71 29.66 -22.88
N VAL A 675 7.34 28.97 -21.94
CA VAL A 675 7.37 27.50 -21.87
C VAL A 675 6.70 27.06 -20.57
N VAL A 676 5.81 26.07 -20.66
CA VAL A 676 5.20 25.41 -19.50
C VAL A 676 5.55 23.93 -19.54
N GLY A 677 6.13 23.42 -18.45
CA GLY A 677 6.39 22.00 -18.25
C GLY A 677 5.25 21.30 -17.52
N ILE A 678 4.85 20.14 -18.01
CA ILE A 678 3.74 19.36 -17.46
C ILE A 678 4.23 17.94 -17.21
N MET A 679 4.17 17.50 -15.97
CA MET A 679 4.44 16.12 -15.60
C MET A 679 3.11 15.35 -15.54
N LEU A 680 3.01 14.26 -16.28
CA LEU A 680 1.78 13.49 -16.40
C LEU A 680 2.03 12.04 -15.98
N ALA A 681 1.35 11.58 -14.91
CA ALA A 681 1.45 10.22 -14.40
C ALA A 681 0.09 9.51 -14.43
N ASP A 682 0.07 8.18 -14.54
CA ASP A 682 -1.18 7.44 -14.39
C ASP A 682 -1.69 7.51 -12.94
N ASP A 683 -3.00 7.40 -12.74
CA ASP A 683 -3.64 7.48 -11.42
C ASP A 683 -3.49 6.19 -10.57
N GLU A 684 -3.31 5.04 -11.21
CA GLU A 684 -3.10 3.74 -10.53
C GLU A 684 -1.78 3.75 -9.75
N ASP A 685 -0.69 4.14 -10.42
CA ASP A 685 0.63 4.22 -9.80
C ASP A 685 0.93 5.64 -9.28
N GLY A 686 0.45 6.72 -9.89
CA GLY A 686 0.73 8.08 -9.43
C GLY A 686 2.21 8.47 -9.54
N PHE A 687 2.56 9.59 -8.91
CA PHE A 687 3.94 10.09 -8.90
C PHE A 687 4.83 9.34 -7.90
N HIS A 688 6.16 9.48 -8.05
CA HIS A 688 7.11 9.08 -7.01
C HIS A 688 6.71 9.71 -5.66
N THR A 689 6.83 8.97 -4.56
CA THR A 689 6.33 9.35 -3.21
C THR A 689 6.78 10.73 -2.71
N TYR A 690 7.90 11.24 -3.24
CA TYR A 690 8.44 12.56 -2.89
C TYR A 690 7.97 13.70 -3.81
N ILE A 691 7.29 13.42 -4.91
CA ILE A 691 6.75 14.41 -5.83
C ILE A 691 5.31 14.70 -5.44
N ASP A 692 5.11 15.80 -4.73
CA ASP A 692 3.80 16.38 -4.44
C ASP A 692 3.81 17.88 -4.71
N GLN A 693 2.75 18.57 -4.29
CA GLN A 693 2.60 20.00 -4.57
C GLN A 693 3.76 20.83 -4.00
N SER A 694 4.35 20.46 -2.85
CA SER A 694 5.43 21.27 -2.27
C SER A 694 6.70 21.23 -3.12
N VAL A 695 6.96 20.13 -3.82
CA VAL A 695 8.07 20.05 -4.79
C VAL A 695 7.78 20.89 -6.04
N ILE A 696 6.53 20.89 -6.52
CA ILE A 696 6.12 21.74 -7.65
C ILE A 696 6.24 23.23 -7.29
N ASP A 697 5.91 23.59 -6.05
CA ASP A 697 6.04 24.96 -5.57
C ASP A 697 7.51 25.40 -5.52
N VAL A 698 8.41 24.52 -5.06
CA VAL A 698 9.87 24.74 -5.12
C VAL A 698 10.35 24.93 -6.56
N MET A 699 9.90 24.10 -7.51
CA MET A 699 10.26 24.26 -8.92
C MET A 699 9.75 25.58 -9.53
N ASN A 700 8.58 26.04 -9.11
CA ASN A 700 7.97 27.28 -9.61
C ASN A 700 8.54 28.56 -8.97
N ASP A 701 9.27 28.43 -7.87
CA ASP A 701 10.06 29.50 -7.25
C ASP A 701 11.46 29.59 -7.89
N ASN A 702 11.48 29.88 -9.20
CA ASN A 702 12.69 30.01 -9.99
C ASN A 702 12.84 31.42 -10.60
N GLU A 703 14.10 31.88 -10.75
CA GLU A 703 14.43 33.20 -11.30
C GLU A 703 14.11 33.32 -12.80
N ALA A 704 14.01 32.20 -13.52
CA ALA A 704 13.71 32.17 -14.96
C ALA A 704 12.21 32.40 -15.28
N LYS A 705 11.35 32.43 -14.25
CA LYS A 705 9.88 32.53 -14.36
C LYS A 705 9.26 31.40 -15.21
N LEU A 706 9.93 30.26 -15.29
CA LEU A 706 9.41 29.05 -15.92
C LEU A 706 8.31 28.46 -15.04
N LYS A 707 7.31 27.82 -15.67
CA LYS A 707 6.18 27.23 -14.96
C LYS A 707 6.15 25.72 -15.13
N TYR A 708 5.92 25.03 -14.03
CA TYR A 708 5.80 23.58 -13.95
C TYR A 708 4.48 23.21 -13.28
N MET A 709 3.84 22.16 -13.77
CA MET A 709 2.64 21.60 -13.16
C MET A 709 2.65 20.08 -13.22
N ARG A 710 1.79 19.46 -12.41
CA ARG A 710 1.56 18.02 -12.39
C ARG A 710 0.09 17.73 -12.65
N ALA A 711 -0.18 16.66 -13.39
CA ALA A 711 -1.51 16.16 -13.62
C ALA A 711 -1.51 14.62 -13.65
N MET A 712 -2.69 14.02 -13.53
CA MET A 712 -2.85 12.57 -13.61
C MET A 712 -3.91 12.21 -14.65
N TYR A 713 -3.79 11.02 -15.24
CA TYR A 713 -4.77 10.45 -16.17
C TYR A 713 -5.19 9.06 -15.72
N HIS A 714 -6.42 8.66 -16.07
CA HIS A 714 -6.91 7.32 -15.77
C HIS A 714 -6.52 6.35 -16.89
N ILE A 715 -5.70 5.34 -16.58
CA ILE A 715 -5.19 4.41 -17.62
C ILE A 715 -6.32 3.59 -18.27
N THR A 716 -7.43 3.37 -17.56
CA THR A 716 -8.60 2.63 -18.02
C THR A 716 -9.42 3.37 -19.08
N ASP A 717 -9.33 4.71 -19.14
CA ASP A 717 -9.97 5.54 -20.18
C ASP A 717 -9.41 5.24 -21.58
N PHE A 718 -8.25 4.57 -21.66
CA PHE A 718 -7.55 4.28 -22.91
C PHE A 718 -7.70 2.84 -23.40
N SER A 719 -8.49 2.00 -22.69
CA SER A 719 -8.86 0.64 -23.12
C SER A 719 -7.70 -0.20 -23.69
N ILE A 720 -6.56 -0.23 -22.99
CA ILE A 720 -5.42 -1.08 -23.37
C ILE A 720 -5.74 -2.52 -22.94
N ILE A 721 -6.58 -3.22 -23.71
CA ILE A 721 -6.89 -4.64 -23.49
C ILE A 721 -5.59 -5.42 -23.65
N LYS A 722 -5.09 -6.02 -22.57
CA LYS A 722 -4.07 -7.07 -22.63
C LYS A 722 -4.57 -8.13 -23.62
N SER A 723 -3.89 -8.26 -24.76
CA SER A 723 -4.03 -9.48 -25.56
C SER A 723 -3.69 -10.64 -24.64
N LYS A 724 -4.67 -11.50 -24.38
CA LYS A 724 -4.43 -12.81 -23.77
C LYS A 724 -3.37 -13.48 -24.64
N LYS A 725 -2.23 -13.82 -24.06
CA LYS A 725 -1.35 -14.84 -24.63
C LYS A 725 -2.23 -16.08 -24.81
N GLU A 726 -2.46 -16.46 -26.06
CA GLU A 726 -2.92 -17.80 -26.37
C GLU A 726 -1.84 -18.78 -25.87
N ASN A 727 -2.30 -19.79 -25.14
CA ASN A 727 -1.49 -20.80 -24.45
C ASN A 727 -0.55 -21.56 -25.39
#